data_AF-A0A7C5TDW4-F1
#
_entry.id   AF-A0A7C5TDW4-F1
#
_cell.length_a   1.000
_cell.length_b   1.000
_cell.length_c   1.000
_cell.angle_alpha   90.00
_cell.angle_beta   90.00
_cell.angle_gamma   90.00
#
_symmetry.space_group_name_H-M   'P 1'
#
loop_
_entity.id
_entity.type
_entity.pdbx_description
1 polymer ?
#
loop_
_entity_poly.entity_id
_entity_poly.type
_entity_poly.pdbx_seq_one_letter_code
_entity_poly.pdbx_strand_id
1 'polypeptide(L)'
;MRTKKHMKIFLPLFSILTALLFYTLLSSNGFILGNDPAVHLSKAYNILNSGIVSLSINDWYPPFYRVLLAECIIFTGAYSFEHALVLMKILTVAFNWLLVFSVYLLGTRLFNENVGIMSSSLLLLCFPIYEINFWGGYPSLLSIVYTYMLLFYMSSKRDRVTDKLIAFLAAFSIVLTHHFATFLTMAILIAYALSALIIFRRSLTKTFILAVLGALIAFTLWYIPIILPYINVFISHTFFGVKTYLNLTWRVTFDVFVMSFGFILVFALLGIPLTFYTSKRREHLDFYILLCLCLLVPLFFSQSYIFGILLPYDRFVYYLTPSAAVFAAAVTYLVVKYAISYAVNLKWSFSRKHLKIKTLVLVFIAIILFASRFPVLMGKVYEAASYYSFMNPQSYKFAVLLSKTFQSEAKVVVSEKPGLFFGIVSGKPTIMEVNPNVGREADAEVILNMAYELEHPATLFRAYEAPIRYELDQYNVLVHGVWRRVAFLFDEETFICYSKGGKIYSIRVSNLERKIFWTEEKASKKLNIRYLLENEFELIKTVAVVEKKLPLCINWTFSPLHSRIKFLYFNLSIHFDPFCSFEKAYLPGILNWESPWNNPTYVEGNRKWAVVDFHPKNLPKSYVAIHDPVNGIFYAFKFETCPVWGSLGVLLTNKIDALRLKYSFDGESQKPSISYLVSSFSVESFSKVDVKAFEKVFSVNFTDNFFVVYRDYHTCARDNNVQFVVFNREKFRVEFLNHDFLQLVFSNNQ
;
A
#
# COMPACT_ATOMS: atom_id res chain seq x y z
N MET A 1 -35.37 40.22 7.70
CA MET A 1 -34.60 40.68 8.87
C MET A 1 -34.24 39.56 9.87
N ARG A 2 -35.12 38.58 10.17
CA ARG A 2 -34.81 37.45 11.09
C ARG A 2 -33.64 36.52 10.66
N THR A 3 -33.42 36.32 9.36
CA THR A 3 -32.37 35.42 8.83
C THR A 3 -30.94 35.85 9.13
N LYS A 4 -30.64 37.16 9.17
CA LYS A 4 -29.28 37.67 9.42
C LYS A 4 -28.79 37.44 10.86
N LYS A 5 -29.69 37.29 11.85
CA LYS A 5 -29.31 37.09 13.27
C LYS A 5 -28.84 35.67 13.55
N HIS A 6 -29.47 34.66 12.94
CA HIS A 6 -29.06 33.26 13.10
C HIS A 6 -27.71 32.96 12.43
N MET A 7 -27.41 33.59 11.29
CA MET A 7 -26.11 33.44 10.62
C MET A 7 -24.94 33.95 11.47
N LYS A 8 -25.13 35.04 12.22
CA LYS A 8 -24.11 35.58 13.13
C LYS A 8 -23.74 34.62 14.27
N ILE A 9 -24.60 33.64 14.57
CA ILE A 9 -24.35 32.63 15.62
C ILE A 9 -23.90 31.32 14.97
N PHE A 10 -24.55 30.91 13.88
CA PHE A 10 -24.26 29.65 13.19
C PHE A 10 -22.82 29.59 12.66
N LEU A 11 -22.35 30.62 11.96
CA LEU A 11 -21.01 30.61 11.36
C LEU A 11 -19.89 30.48 12.41
N PRO A 12 -19.87 31.28 13.50
CA PRO A 12 -18.89 31.08 14.58
C PRO A 12 -19.00 29.71 15.25
N LEU A 13 -20.23 29.25 15.56
CA LEU A 13 -20.42 27.96 16.22
C LEU A 13 -19.96 26.80 15.34
N PHE A 14 -20.38 26.78 14.07
CA PHE A 14 -20.00 25.76 13.10
C PHE A 14 -18.48 25.77 12.84
N SER A 15 -17.87 26.95 12.81
CA SER A 15 -16.42 27.13 12.76
C SER A 15 -15.72 26.47 13.95
N ILE A 16 -16.17 26.76 15.17
CA ILE A 16 -15.59 26.18 16.40
C ILE A 16 -15.76 24.67 16.41
N LEU A 17 -16.95 24.16 16.08
CA LEU A 17 -17.22 22.72 16.02
C LEU A 17 -16.36 22.02 14.97
N THR A 18 -16.20 22.61 13.79
CA THR A 18 -15.32 22.07 12.73
C THR A 18 -13.87 22.01 13.21
N ALA A 19 -13.37 23.08 13.84
CA ALA A 19 -12.01 23.12 14.36
C ALA A 19 -11.79 22.07 15.46
N LEU A 20 -12.71 21.96 16.42
CA LEU A 20 -12.67 20.96 17.48
C LEU A 20 -12.74 19.53 16.93
N LEU A 21 -13.61 19.28 15.94
CA LEU A 21 -13.73 17.98 15.29
C LEU A 21 -12.40 17.53 14.66
N PHE A 22 -11.79 18.36 13.82
CA PHE A 22 -10.53 17.96 13.18
C PHE A 22 -9.36 17.90 14.18
N TYR A 23 -9.33 18.77 15.18
CA TYR A 23 -8.29 18.73 16.22
C TYR A 23 -8.36 17.44 17.05
N THR A 24 -9.57 17.04 17.45
CA THR A 24 -9.78 15.80 18.22
C THR A 24 -9.45 14.57 17.39
N LEU A 25 -9.85 14.53 16.11
CA LEU A 25 -9.52 13.43 15.19
C LEU A 25 -8.02 13.27 14.97
N LEU A 26 -7.32 14.37 14.71
CA LEU A 26 -5.86 14.40 14.57
C LEU A 26 -5.11 14.13 15.87
N SER A 27 -5.80 14.04 17.01
CA SER A 27 -5.22 13.77 18.33
C SER A 27 -5.68 12.45 18.93
N SER A 28 -6.35 11.60 18.15
CA SER A 28 -6.99 10.37 18.62
C SER A 28 -6.05 9.39 19.33
N ASN A 29 -4.77 9.35 18.95
CA ASN A 29 -3.74 8.52 19.59
C ASN A 29 -2.69 9.35 20.37
N GLY A 30 -2.95 10.64 20.61
CA GLY A 30 -2.01 11.59 21.21
C GLY A 30 -0.98 12.18 20.23
N PHE A 31 -0.67 11.49 19.13
CA PHE A 31 0.25 11.93 18.07
C PHE A 31 -0.52 12.40 16.83
N ILE A 32 0.20 12.80 15.79
CA ILE A 32 -0.36 12.94 14.45
C ILE A 32 -0.42 11.55 13.80
N LEU A 33 -1.50 11.29 13.06
CA LEU A 33 -1.68 10.06 12.28
C LEU A 33 -0.93 10.11 10.94
N GLY A 34 -0.48 8.96 10.45
CA GLY A 34 0.20 8.76 9.17
C GLY A 34 1.72 8.79 9.27
N ASN A 35 2.42 8.35 8.23
CA ASN A 35 3.90 8.41 8.16
C ASN A 35 4.39 9.67 7.43
N ASP A 36 3.64 10.16 6.43
CA ASP A 36 3.97 11.38 5.67
C ASP A 36 4.20 12.62 6.53
N PRO A 37 3.50 12.83 7.67
CA PRO A 37 3.79 13.97 8.53
C PRO A 37 5.24 13.96 9.05
N ALA A 38 5.81 12.79 9.31
CA ALA A 38 7.23 12.66 9.65
C ALA A 38 8.12 13.11 8.48
N VAL A 39 7.79 12.71 7.26
CA VAL A 39 8.51 13.17 6.04
C VAL A 39 8.47 14.68 5.92
N HIS A 40 7.28 15.30 6.07
CA HIS A 40 7.16 16.75 5.96
C HIS A 40 7.92 17.48 7.06
N LEU A 41 7.87 16.98 8.29
CA LEU A 41 8.59 17.55 9.43
C LEU A 41 10.11 17.44 9.27
N SER A 42 10.61 16.27 8.87
CA SER A 42 12.04 16.05 8.60
C SER A 42 12.55 17.02 7.53
N LYS A 43 11.78 17.23 6.46
CA LYS A 43 12.14 18.15 5.39
C LYS A 43 12.05 19.62 5.82
N ALA A 44 11.07 19.98 6.65
CA ALA A 44 11.02 21.30 7.26
C ALA A 44 12.27 21.57 8.11
N TYR A 45 12.70 20.62 8.97
CA TYR A 45 13.94 20.75 9.73
C TYR A 45 15.18 20.86 8.84
N ASN A 46 15.25 20.14 7.72
CA ASN A 46 16.34 20.29 6.78
C ASN A 46 16.39 21.70 6.16
N ILE A 47 15.24 22.30 5.83
CA ILE A 47 15.16 23.69 5.36
C ILE A 47 15.65 24.64 6.45
N LEU A 48 15.25 24.44 7.71
CA LEU A 48 15.69 25.25 8.84
C LEU A 48 17.19 25.18 9.08
N ASN A 49 17.77 23.98 9.00
CA ASN A 49 19.19 23.77 9.27
C ASN A 49 20.09 24.22 8.12
N SER A 50 19.65 24.06 6.87
CA SER A 50 20.47 24.39 5.69
C SER A 50 20.22 25.79 5.13
N GLY A 51 19.06 26.38 5.41
CA GLY A 51 18.58 27.59 4.75
C GLY A 51 18.23 27.40 3.27
N ILE A 52 18.25 26.15 2.77
CA ILE A 52 18.10 25.84 1.35
C ILE A 52 16.90 24.91 1.13
N VAL A 53 16.08 25.24 0.13
CA VAL A 53 15.10 24.30 -0.43
C VAL A 53 15.83 23.43 -1.45
N SER A 54 16.32 22.27 -1.01
CA SER A 54 17.12 21.40 -1.88
C SER A 54 16.31 20.84 -3.05
N LEU A 55 16.82 21.05 -4.26
CA LEU A 55 16.32 20.43 -5.49
C LEU A 55 17.03 19.09 -5.79
N SER A 56 18.12 18.78 -5.08
CA SER A 56 19.09 17.74 -5.47
C SER A 56 18.89 16.37 -4.80
N ILE A 57 17.95 16.25 -3.85
CA ILE A 57 17.74 15.02 -3.07
C ILE A 57 16.32 14.49 -3.30
N ASN A 58 16.07 13.84 -4.45
CA ASN A 58 14.90 13.00 -4.74
C ASN A 58 13.52 13.51 -4.25
N ASP A 59 13.34 14.82 -4.09
CA ASP A 59 12.12 15.40 -3.55
C ASP A 59 11.18 15.74 -4.70
N TRP A 60 10.46 14.72 -5.18
CA TRP A 60 9.36 14.88 -6.15
C TRP A 60 8.14 15.63 -5.56
N TYR A 61 8.19 15.98 -4.26
CA TYR A 61 7.15 16.74 -3.59
C TYR A 61 7.39 18.25 -3.72
N PRO A 62 6.39 19.02 -4.18
CA PRO A 62 6.48 20.48 -4.18
C PRO A 62 6.70 21.08 -2.78
N PRO A 63 7.38 22.23 -2.67
CA PRO A 63 8.01 22.67 -1.43
C PRO A 63 7.06 23.42 -0.50
N PHE A 64 5.93 23.94 -1.01
CA PHE A 64 5.19 25.01 -0.35
C PHE A 64 4.74 24.66 1.07
N TYR A 65 4.19 23.47 1.28
CA TYR A 65 3.78 23.04 2.62
C TYR A 65 4.96 22.96 3.60
N ARG A 66 6.10 22.45 3.14
CA ARG A 66 7.30 22.26 3.97
C ARG A 66 7.96 23.59 4.34
N VAL A 67 7.98 24.53 3.39
CA VAL A 67 8.42 25.91 3.62
C VAL A 67 7.50 26.62 4.61
N LEU A 68 6.19 26.52 4.40
CA LEU A 68 5.20 27.11 5.32
C LEU A 68 5.34 26.53 6.74
N LEU A 69 5.55 25.21 6.86
CA LEU A 69 5.78 24.58 8.15
C LEU A 69 7.08 25.08 8.81
N ALA A 70 8.18 25.17 8.04
CA ALA A 70 9.45 25.70 8.52
C ALA A 70 9.33 27.16 9.00
N GLU A 71 8.67 28.02 8.23
CA GLU A 71 8.39 29.40 8.62
C GLU A 71 7.57 29.45 9.92
N CYS A 72 6.50 28.67 10.03
CA CYS A 72 5.72 28.61 11.26
C CYS A 72 6.54 28.14 12.46
N ILE A 73 7.46 27.19 12.29
CA ILE A 73 8.37 26.74 13.36
C ILE A 73 9.29 27.89 13.81
N ILE A 74 9.90 28.62 12.86
CA ILE A 74 10.75 29.78 13.17
C ILE A 74 9.96 30.85 13.92
N PHE A 75 8.79 31.25 13.40
CA PHE A 75 8.00 32.34 13.97
C PHE A 75 7.46 32.03 15.36
N THR A 76 7.16 30.76 15.64
CA THR A 76 6.62 30.34 16.95
C THR A 76 7.69 29.87 17.93
N GLY A 77 8.92 29.64 17.47
CA GLY A 77 9.98 29.02 18.28
C GLY A 77 9.75 27.54 18.58
N ALA A 78 8.89 26.86 17.82
CA ALA A 78 8.46 25.47 18.05
C ALA A 78 9.52 24.42 17.59
N TYR A 79 10.78 24.57 18.01
CA TYR A 79 11.89 23.75 17.53
C TYR A 79 11.84 22.30 18.03
N SER A 80 11.33 22.05 19.24
CA SER A 80 11.16 20.68 19.77
C SER A 80 10.08 19.93 18.99
N PHE A 81 10.25 18.61 18.89
CA PHE A 81 9.33 17.73 18.17
C PHE A 81 7.86 17.88 18.59
N GLU A 82 7.56 17.97 19.89
CA GLU A 82 6.19 18.04 20.41
C GLU A 82 5.49 19.33 20.02
N HIS A 83 6.17 20.47 20.16
CA HIS A 83 5.65 21.76 19.73
C HIS A 83 5.45 21.79 18.21
N ALA A 84 6.36 21.20 17.44
CA ALA A 84 6.21 21.08 15.99
C ALA A 84 5.01 20.20 15.60
N LEU A 85 4.74 19.09 16.32
CA LEU A 85 3.53 18.29 16.11
C LEU A 85 2.25 19.07 16.43
N VAL A 86 2.22 19.83 17.53
CA VAL A 86 1.07 20.68 17.85
C VAL A 86 0.84 21.71 16.74
N LEU A 87 1.90 22.33 16.25
CA LEU A 87 1.84 23.29 15.15
C LEU A 87 1.32 22.66 13.85
N MET A 88 1.78 21.47 13.49
CA MET A 88 1.26 20.72 12.34
C MET A 88 -0.23 20.38 12.49
N LYS A 89 -0.69 20.00 13.69
CA LYS A 89 -2.13 19.79 13.98
C LYS A 89 -2.92 21.07 13.75
N ILE A 90 -2.47 22.19 14.32
CA ILE A 90 -3.13 23.50 14.18
C ILE A 90 -3.20 23.91 12.71
N LEU A 91 -2.09 23.79 11.97
CA LEU A 91 -2.02 24.14 10.56
C LEU A 91 -2.99 23.27 9.73
N THR A 92 -3.03 21.98 10.00
CA THR A 92 -3.94 21.05 9.33
C THR A 92 -5.41 21.35 9.64
N VAL A 93 -5.73 21.67 10.90
CA VAL A 93 -7.08 22.12 11.29
C VAL A 93 -7.46 23.40 10.56
N ALA A 94 -6.54 24.35 10.43
CA ALA A 94 -6.77 25.58 9.67
C ALA A 94 -7.05 25.30 8.19
N PHE A 95 -6.37 24.32 7.57
CA PHE A 95 -6.64 23.94 6.18
C PHE A 95 -8.01 23.27 6.01
N ASN A 96 -8.39 22.37 6.91
CA ASN A 96 -9.73 21.79 6.90
C ASN A 96 -10.80 22.86 7.07
N TRP A 97 -10.58 23.79 8.01
CA TRP A 97 -11.45 24.94 8.21
C TRP A 97 -11.59 25.74 6.90
N LEU A 98 -10.48 26.12 6.26
CA LEU A 98 -10.50 26.82 4.96
C LEU A 98 -11.24 26.02 3.87
N LEU A 99 -11.09 24.70 3.83
CA LEU A 99 -11.80 23.85 2.88
C LEU A 99 -13.32 23.88 3.11
N VAL A 100 -13.76 23.67 4.34
CA VAL A 100 -15.20 23.70 4.70
C VAL A 100 -15.81 25.06 4.34
N PHE A 101 -15.10 26.15 4.63
CA PHE A 101 -15.53 27.50 4.26
C PHE A 101 -15.51 27.76 2.75
N SER A 102 -14.54 27.22 2.03
CA SER A 102 -14.52 27.28 0.57
C SER A 102 -15.76 26.61 -0.01
N VAL A 103 -16.15 25.44 0.50
CA VAL A 103 -17.36 24.72 0.08
C VAL A 103 -18.65 25.48 0.42
N TYR A 104 -18.69 26.13 1.58
CA TYR A 104 -19.81 27.03 1.94
C TYR A 104 -19.94 28.19 0.92
N LEU A 105 -18.84 28.84 0.56
CA LEU A 105 -18.82 29.96 -0.38
C LEU A 105 -19.26 29.52 -1.79
N LEU A 106 -18.83 28.34 -2.24
CA LEU A 106 -19.24 27.78 -3.54
C LEU A 106 -20.74 27.50 -3.57
N GLY A 107 -21.29 26.83 -2.55
CA GLY A 107 -22.72 26.55 -2.45
C GLY A 107 -23.56 27.83 -2.37
N THR A 108 -23.09 28.82 -1.61
CA THR A 108 -23.73 30.14 -1.49
C THR A 108 -23.80 30.85 -2.83
N ARG A 109 -22.69 30.82 -3.58
CA ARG A 109 -22.60 31.45 -4.91
C ARG A 109 -23.44 30.73 -5.95
N LEU A 110 -23.42 29.40 -5.97
CA LEU A 110 -24.18 28.61 -6.93
C LEU A 110 -25.69 28.85 -6.75
N PHE A 111 -26.14 28.93 -5.49
CA PHE A 111 -27.57 28.92 -5.19
C PHE A 111 -27.99 29.93 -4.10
N ASN A 112 -27.68 29.70 -2.82
CA ASN A 112 -27.93 30.64 -1.73
C ASN A 112 -27.24 30.17 -0.45
N GLU A 113 -27.27 31.00 0.59
CA GLU A 113 -26.66 30.71 1.89
C GLU A 113 -27.09 29.36 2.49
N ASN A 114 -28.35 28.92 2.30
CA ASN A 114 -28.80 27.61 2.80
C ASN A 114 -28.12 26.44 2.08
N VAL A 115 -27.90 26.56 0.77
CA VAL A 115 -27.12 25.57 0.01
C VAL A 115 -25.66 25.59 0.46
N GLY A 116 -25.11 26.76 0.79
CA GLY A 116 -23.79 26.87 1.41
C GLY A 116 -23.69 26.13 2.74
N ILE A 117 -24.66 26.30 3.65
CA ILE A 117 -24.70 25.58 4.93
C ILE A 117 -24.82 24.07 4.70
N MET A 118 -25.70 23.66 3.78
CA MET A 118 -25.90 22.24 3.48
C MET A 118 -24.67 21.63 2.80
N SER A 119 -23.97 22.35 1.93
CA SER A 119 -22.76 21.84 1.27
C SER A 119 -21.62 21.65 2.26
N SER A 120 -21.39 22.61 3.16
CA SER A 120 -20.37 22.47 4.20
C SER A 120 -20.70 21.36 5.20
N SER A 121 -21.98 21.14 5.50
CA SER A 121 -22.43 20.05 6.38
C SER A 121 -22.33 18.68 5.71
N LEU A 122 -22.75 18.56 4.45
CA LEU A 122 -22.65 17.32 3.67
C LEU A 122 -21.20 16.95 3.39
N LEU A 123 -20.30 17.93 3.25
CA LEU A 123 -18.87 17.67 3.14
C LEU A 123 -18.38 16.81 4.31
N LEU A 124 -18.79 17.14 5.54
CA LEU A 124 -18.46 16.39 6.77
C LEU A 124 -19.04 14.97 6.81
N LEU A 125 -19.86 14.56 5.84
CA LEU A 125 -20.37 13.19 5.73
C LEU A 125 -19.61 12.34 4.69
N CYS A 126 -18.59 12.92 4.05
CA CYS A 126 -17.73 12.26 3.07
C CYS A 126 -16.48 11.71 3.78
N PHE A 127 -16.24 10.39 3.70
CA PHE A 127 -15.05 9.76 4.29
C PHE A 127 -13.71 10.32 3.75
N PRO A 128 -13.57 10.66 2.46
CA PRO A 128 -12.29 11.12 1.90
C PRO A 128 -11.68 12.34 2.61
N ILE A 129 -12.49 13.23 3.20
CA ILE A 129 -11.95 14.38 3.94
C ILE A 129 -11.26 13.97 5.24
N TYR A 130 -11.61 12.81 5.80
CA TYR A 130 -11.02 12.30 7.04
C TYR A 130 -9.76 11.52 6.71
N GLU A 131 -9.83 10.62 5.74
CA GLU A 131 -8.69 9.81 5.31
C GLU A 131 -7.50 10.66 4.88
N ILE A 132 -7.72 11.75 4.11
CA ILE A 132 -6.65 12.66 3.69
C ILE A 132 -5.88 13.29 4.87
N ASN A 133 -6.55 13.48 6.01
CA ASN A 133 -5.92 13.95 7.24
C ASN A 133 -5.13 12.85 7.94
N PHE A 134 -5.61 11.61 7.88
CA PHE A 134 -5.03 10.49 8.62
C PHE A 134 -3.74 9.97 8.01
N TRP A 135 -3.59 9.95 6.69
CA TRP A 135 -2.31 9.53 6.09
C TRP A 135 -1.27 10.65 6.00
N GLY A 136 -1.63 11.90 6.33
CA GLY A 136 -0.73 13.05 6.26
C GLY A 136 -0.74 13.81 4.93
N GLY A 137 -1.85 13.74 4.19
CA GLY A 137 -2.07 14.39 2.91
C GLY A 137 -2.25 15.91 2.98
N TYR A 138 -1.53 16.59 3.87
CA TYR A 138 -1.68 18.01 4.13
C TYR A 138 -1.38 18.90 2.91
N PRO A 139 -0.34 18.61 2.09
CA PRO A 139 -0.17 19.33 0.84
C PRO A 139 -1.35 19.10 -0.11
N SER A 140 -1.87 17.87 -0.20
CA SER A 140 -3.05 17.58 -1.02
C SER A 140 -4.28 18.35 -0.53
N LEU A 141 -4.53 18.38 0.78
CA LEU A 141 -5.63 19.14 1.39
C LEU A 141 -5.52 20.65 1.08
N LEU A 142 -4.34 21.23 1.29
CA LEU A 142 -4.07 22.63 0.98
C LEU A 142 -4.25 22.95 -0.51
N SER A 143 -3.82 22.04 -1.39
CA SER A 143 -4.00 22.20 -2.84
C SER A 143 -5.47 22.16 -3.25
N ILE A 144 -6.31 21.38 -2.57
CA ILE A 144 -7.77 21.37 -2.78
C ILE A 144 -8.35 22.74 -2.39
N VAL A 145 -7.95 23.30 -1.24
CA VAL A 145 -8.36 24.67 -0.83
C VAL A 145 -8.02 25.68 -1.93
N TYR A 146 -6.77 25.71 -2.41
CA TYR A 146 -6.36 26.64 -3.46
C TYR A 146 -7.07 26.39 -4.80
N THR A 147 -7.32 25.13 -5.16
CA THR A 147 -8.10 24.78 -6.36
C THR A 147 -9.48 25.42 -6.30
N TYR A 148 -10.21 25.22 -5.20
CA TYR A 148 -11.55 25.76 -5.07
C TYR A 148 -11.59 27.27 -4.85
N MET A 149 -10.55 27.87 -4.26
CA MET A 149 -10.36 29.32 -4.23
C MET A 149 -10.15 29.87 -5.65
N LEU A 150 -9.28 29.26 -6.45
CA LEU A 150 -9.04 29.65 -7.85
C LEU A 150 -10.35 29.65 -8.64
N LEU A 151 -11.13 28.58 -8.56
CA LEU A 151 -12.42 28.46 -9.25
C LEU A 151 -13.41 29.54 -8.84
N PHE A 152 -13.46 29.87 -7.55
CA PHE A 152 -14.33 30.92 -7.05
C PHE A 152 -13.96 32.29 -7.67
N TYR A 153 -12.68 32.59 -7.84
CA TYR A 153 -12.23 33.87 -8.39
C TYR A 153 -12.18 33.92 -9.94
N MET A 154 -12.11 32.79 -10.63
CA MET A 154 -12.07 32.76 -12.11
C MET A 154 -13.38 33.12 -12.82
N SER A 155 -14.52 33.14 -12.13
CA SER A 155 -15.82 33.34 -12.78
C SER A 155 -15.99 34.77 -13.34
N SER A 156 -16.49 34.84 -14.58
CA SER A 156 -16.58 36.02 -15.47
C SER A 156 -17.16 37.32 -14.89
N LYS A 157 -17.95 37.25 -13.80
CA LYS A 157 -18.53 38.45 -13.15
C LYS A 157 -17.55 39.16 -12.20
N ARG A 158 -16.31 38.69 -12.06
CA ARG A 158 -15.28 39.23 -11.16
C ARG A 158 -14.01 39.58 -11.94
N ASP A 159 -13.88 40.84 -12.34
CA ASP A 159 -12.74 41.34 -13.11
C ASP A 159 -11.92 42.42 -12.38
N ARG A 160 -12.05 42.51 -11.04
CA ARG A 160 -11.26 43.48 -10.26
C ARG A 160 -9.78 43.07 -10.25
N VAL A 161 -8.89 44.03 -10.09
CA VAL A 161 -7.43 43.77 -9.97
C VAL A 161 -7.14 42.81 -8.82
N THR A 162 -7.87 42.91 -7.71
CA THR A 162 -7.77 42.00 -6.58
C THR A 162 -8.13 40.55 -6.96
N ASP A 163 -9.19 40.35 -7.76
CA ASP A 163 -9.62 39.01 -8.19
C ASP A 163 -8.54 38.35 -9.07
N LYS A 164 -7.96 39.15 -9.97
CA LYS A 164 -6.85 38.75 -10.85
C LYS A 164 -5.61 38.34 -10.07
N LEU A 165 -5.22 39.14 -9.07
CA LEU A 165 -4.08 38.84 -8.21
C LEU A 165 -4.31 37.56 -7.39
N ILE A 166 -5.51 37.38 -6.83
CA ILE A 166 -5.85 36.18 -6.07
C ILE A 166 -5.82 34.94 -6.98
N ALA A 167 -6.35 35.02 -8.20
CA ALA A 167 -6.32 33.91 -9.15
C ALA A 167 -4.88 33.55 -9.57
N PHE A 168 -4.02 34.56 -9.82
CA PHE A 168 -2.60 34.35 -10.08
C PHE A 168 -1.92 33.63 -8.91
N LEU A 169 -2.07 34.14 -7.68
CA LEU A 169 -1.44 33.57 -6.49
C LEU A 169 -1.97 32.17 -6.16
N ALA A 170 -3.27 31.93 -6.36
CA ALA A 170 -3.88 30.61 -6.15
C ALA A 170 -3.29 29.58 -7.13
N ALA A 171 -3.24 29.91 -8.43
CA ALA A 171 -2.69 29.03 -9.45
C ALA A 171 -1.20 28.77 -9.24
N PHE A 172 -0.43 29.80 -8.90
CA PHE A 172 0.99 29.69 -8.52
C PHE A 172 1.17 28.75 -7.31
N SER A 173 0.34 28.91 -6.28
CA SER A 173 0.41 28.09 -5.05
C SER A 173 0.04 26.63 -5.29
N ILE A 174 -0.97 26.33 -6.14
CA ILE A 174 -1.35 24.94 -6.48
C ILE A 174 -0.14 24.16 -7.01
N VAL A 175 0.60 24.77 -7.93
CA VAL A 175 1.81 24.17 -8.56
C VAL A 175 2.87 23.84 -7.53
N LEU A 176 3.11 24.75 -6.58
CA LEU A 176 4.10 24.58 -5.52
C LEU A 176 3.61 23.73 -4.34
N THR A 177 2.33 23.37 -4.30
CA THR A 177 1.76 22.58 -3.20
C THR A 177 1.69 21.10 -3.53
N HIS A 178 1.16 20.72 -4.69
CA HIS A 178 0.94 19.29 -4.99
C HIS A 178 0.86 18.98 -6.49
N HIS A 179 1.60 17.96 -6.95
CA HIS A 179 1.65 17.57 -8.38
C HIS A 179 0.30 17.04 -8.91
N PHE A 180 -0.39 16.13 -8.19
CA PHE A 180 -1.72 15.64 -8.63
C PHE A 180 -2.76 16.76 -8.75
N ALA A 181 -2.83 17.67 -7.78
CA ALA A 181 -3.72 18.82 -7.86
C ALA A 181 -3.39 19.73 -9.03
N THR A 182 -2.10 19.91 -9.33
CA THR A 182 -1.62 20.69 -10.47
C THR A 182 -2.08 20.08 -11.78
N PHE A 183 -1.80 18.78 -11.97
CA PHE A 183 -2.24 18.03 -13.14
C PHE A 183 -3.76 18.12 -13.33
N LEU A 184 -4.51 17.87 -12.26
CA LEU A 184 -5.97 17.88 -12.30
C LEU A 184 -6.52 19.29 -12.59
N THR A 185 -5.96 20.32 -11.96
CA THR A 185 -6.36 21.71 -12.19
C THR A 185 -6.07 22.11 -13.64
N MET A 186 -4.90 21.76 -14.19
CA MET A 186 -4.60 22.00 -15.61
C MET A 186 -5.62 21.32 -16.52
N ALA A 187 -5.96 20.05 -16.27
CA ALA A 187 -6.98 19.33 -17.05
C ALA A 187 -8.36 20.04 -16.99
N ILE A 188 -8.77 20.51 -15.81
CA ILE A 188 -10.00 21.28 -15.62
C ILE A 188 -9.94 22.61 -16.38
N LEU A 189 -8.83 23.35 -16.28
CA LEU A 189 -8.65 24.65 -16.95
C LEU A 189 -8.64 24.52 -18.47
N ILE A 190 -8.01 23.47 -19.01
CA ILE A 190 -8.01 23.16 -20.45
C ILE A 190 -9.43 22.83 -20.91
N ALA A 191 -10.13 21.93 -20.21
CA ALA A 191 -11.51 21.58 -20.53
C ALA A 191 -12.45 22.81 -20.45
N TYR A 192 -12.23 23.69 -19.48
CA TYR A 192 -12.96 24.94 -19.35
C TYR A 192 -12.67 25.90 -20.52
N ALA A 193 -11.40 26.08 -20.89
CA ALA A 193 -11.01 26.94 -22.01
C ALA A 193 -11.61 26.45 -23.34
N LEU A 194 -11.54 25.13 -23.60
CA LEU A 194 -12.17 24.52 -24.77
C LEU A 194 -13.68 24.72 -24.76
N SER A 195 -14.34 24.54 -23.61
CA SER A 195 -15.78 24.78 -23.47
C SER A 195 -16.12 26.25 -23.76
N ALA A 196 -15.37 27.19 -23.18
CA ALA A 196 -15.59 28.62 -23.38
C ALA A 196 -15.41 29.05 -24.84
N LEU A 197 -14.35 28.58 -25.50
CA LEU A 197 -14.01 28.96 -26.88
C LEU A 197 -14.91 28.27 -27.92
N ILE A 198 -15.16 26.97 -27.77
CA ILE A 198 -15.87 26.16 -28.78
C ILE A 198 -17.38 26.19 -28.55
N ILE A 199 -17.82 25.84 -27.33
CA ILE A 199 -19.26 25.66 -27.02
C ILE A 199 -19.93 27.02 -26.85
N PHE A 200 -19.30 27.93 -26.10
CA PHE A 200 -19.90 29.23 -25.79
C PHE A 200 -19.43 30.37 -26.72
N ARG A 201 -18.40 30.13 -27.55
CA ARG A 201 -17.80 31.14 -28.45
C ARG A 201 -17.43 32.44 -27.73
N ARG A 202 -16.89 32.33 -26.51
CA ARG A 202 -16.48 33.45 -25.65
C ARG A 202 -14.96 33.57 -25.63
N SER A 203 -14.46 34.80 -25.48
CA SER A 203 -13.05 35.04 -25.19
C SER A 203 -12.72 34.65 -23.74
N LEU A 204 -11.46 34.26 -23.51
CA LEU A 204 -10.95 33.96 -22.17
C LEU A 204 -10.78 35.25 -21.37
N THR A 205 -11.13 35.22 -20.08
CA THR A 205 -11.02 36.38 -19.21
C THR A 205 -9.57 36.70 -18.89
N LYS A 206 -9.27 37.97 -18.60
CA LYS A 206 -7.94 38.38 -18.12
C LYS A 206 -7.53 37.63 -16.84
N THR A 207 -8.49 37.35 -15.97
CA THR A 207 -8.30 36.52 -14.77
C THR A 207 -7.83 35.11 -15.12
N PHE A 208 -8.39 34.47 -16.16
CA PHE A 208 -7.95 33.15 -16.62
C PHE A 208 -6.51 33.20 -17.14
N ILE A 209 -6.18 34.20 -17.98
CA ILE A 209 -4.83 34.36 -18.54
C ILE A 209 -3.80 34.52 -17.40
N LEU A 210 -4.11 35.32 -16.38
CA LEU A 210 -3.23 35.51 -15.23
C LEU A 210 -3.11 34.25 -14.36
N ALA A 211 -4.17 33.46 -14.21
CA ALA A 211 -4.07 32.16 -13.54
C ALA A 211 -3.12 31.21 -14.29
N VAL A 212 -3.23 31.13 -15.61
CA VAL A 212 -2.32 30.33 -16.45
C VAL A 212 -0.88 30.83 -16.32
N LEU A 213 -0.67 32.15 -16.34
CA LEU A 213 0.66 32.75 -16.15
C LEU A 213 1.25 32.40 -14.78
N GLY A 214 0.46 32.49 -13.71
CA GLY A 214 0.90 32.12 -12.36
C GLY A 214 1.31 30.65 -12.28
N ALA A 215 0.51 29.75 -12.85
CA ALA A 215 0.85 28.33 -12.91
C ALA A 215 2.12 28.07 -13.74
N LEU A 216 2.26 28.71 -14.90
CA LEU A 216 3.42 28.55 -15.79
C LEU A 216 4.72 29.02 -15.15
N ILE A 217 4.69 30.16 -14.45
CA ILE A 217 5.86 30.68 -13.72
C ILE A 217 6.26 29.71 -12.62
N ALA A 218 5.32 29.27 -11.78
CA ALA A 218 5.61 28.30 -10.72
C ALA A 218 6.16 26.97 -11.29
N PHE A 219 5.60 26.50 -12.41
CA PHE A 219 6.03 25.27 -13.04
C PHE A 219 7.46 25.39 -13.57
N THR A 220 7.77 26.53 -14.19
CA THR A 220 9.09 26.85 -14.71
C THR A 220 10.13 26.94 -13.60
N LEU A 221 9.78 27.59 -12.48
CA LEU A 221 10.69 27.76 -11.36
C LEU A 221 10.97 26.45 -10.61
N TRP A 222 9.97 25.57 -10.48
CA TRP A 222 10.10 24.36 -9.66
C TRP A 222 10.39 23.09 -10.47
N TYR A 223 9.56 22.79 -11.47
CA TYR A 223 9.61 21.48 -12.13
C TYR A 223 10.67 21.42 -13.23
N ILE A 224 10.92 22.50 -13.98
CA ILE A 224 11.90 22.47 -15.07
C ILE A 224 13.31 22.14 -14.56
N PRO A 225 13.84 22.76 -13.48
CA PRO A 225 15.17 22.42 -12.97
C PRO A 225 15.30 20.97 -12.49
N ILE A 226 14.19 20.37 -12.04
CA ILE A 226 14.16 18.98 -11.55
C ILE A 226 14.01 18.00 -12.72
N ILE A 227 13.09 18.25 -13.65
CA ILE A 227 12.77 17.29 -14.72
C ILE A 227 13.86 17.29 -15.79
N LEU A 228 14.42 18.45 -16.15
CA LEU A 228 15.30 18.58 -17.29
C LEU A 228 16.56 17.68 -17.19
N PRO A 229 17.26 17.59 -16.03
CA PRO A 229 18.40 16.69 -15.89
C PRO A 229 18.03 15.20 -15.98
N TYR A 230 16.79 14.85 -15.64
CA TYR A 230 16.32 13.46 -15.53
C TYR A 230 15.27 13.09 -16.57
N ILE A 231 15.14 13.87 -17.65
CA ILE A 231 14.02 13.71 -18.60
C ILE A 231 13.99 12.32 -19.24
N ASN A 232 15.16 11.73 -19.51
CA ASN A 232 15.29 10.37 -20.04
C ASN A 232 14.77 9.32 -19.04
N VAL A 233 15.10 9.49 -17.76
CA VAL A 233 14.62 8.61 -16.67
C VAL A 233 13.12 8.80 -16.47
N PHE A 234 12.64 10.05 -16.47
CA PHE A 234 11.24 10.38 -16.34
C PHE A 234 10.40 9.78 -17.47
N ILE A 235 10.85 9.87 -18.72
CA ILE A 235 10.17 9.28 -19.88
C ILE A 235 10.16 7.75 -19.75
N SER A 236 11.30 7.14 -19.42
CA SER A 236 11.39 5.69 -19.20
C SER A 236 10.44 5.21 -18.11
N HIS A 237 10.44 5.86 -16.96
CA HIS A 237 9.63 5.45 -15.81
C HIS A 237 8.14 5.71 -16.02
N THR A 238 7.76 6.90 -16.52
CA THR A 238 6.36 7.32 -16.68
C THR A 238 5.65 6.62 -17.85
N PHE A 239 6.37 6.33 -18.95
CA PHE A 239 5.76 5.72 -20.13
C PHE A 239 6.06 4.21 -20.26
N PHE A 240 7.15 3.69 -19.66
CA PHE A 240 7.58 2.31 -19.87
C PHE A 240 7.76 1.49 -18.57
N GLY A 241 7.91 2.13 -17.40
CA GLY A 241 8.15 1.47 -16.10
C GLY A 241 6.90 1.09 -15.29
N VAL A 242 5.69 1.44 -15.75
CA VAL A 242 4.46 1.47 -14.92
C VAL A 242 3.78 0.11 -14.73
N LYS A 243 4.34 -1.00 -15.26
CA LYS A 243 3.75 -2.34 -15.09
C LYS A 243 3.71 -2.81 -13.63
N THR A 244 4.65 -2.38 -12.81
CA THR A 244 4.67 -2.68 -11.36
C THR A 244 3.48 -1.98 -10.66
N TYR A 245 3.17 -0.73 -11.04
CA TYR A 245 2.07 0.05 -10.47
C TYR A 245 0.67 -0.41 -10.90
N LEU A 246 0.53 -1.06 -12.07
CA LEU A 246 -0.73 -1.65 -12.58
C LEU A 246 -1.41 -2.57 -11.56
N ASN A 247 -0.63 -3.25 -10.73
CA ASN A 247 -1.12 -4.22 -9.74
C ASN A 247 -1.17 -3.64 -8.32
N LEU A 248 -0.72 -2.40 -8.13
CA LEU A 248 -0.69 -1.69 -6.85
C LEU A 248 -1.77 -0.61 -6.76
N THR A 249 -2.18 -0.05 -7.90
CA THR A 249 -3.24 0.95 -7.92
C THR A 249 -4.59 0.26 -7.77
N TRP A 250 -5.16 0.39 -6.57
CA TRP A 250 -6.49 -0.11 -6.27
C TRP A 250 -7.49 0.46 -7.28
N ARG A 251 -8.20 -0.44 -7.96
CA ARG A 251 -9.34 -0.03 -8.79
C ARG A 251 -10.35 0.64 -7.87
N VAL A 252 -10.80 1.83 -8.25
CA VAL A 252 -11.90 2.49 -7.54
C VAL A 252 -13.20 1.82 -7.97
N THR A 253 -13.59 0.79 -7.22
CA THR A 253 -14.85 0.07 -7.44
C THR A 253 -16.04 0.92 -7.01
N PHE A 254 -17.24 0.50 -7.40
CA PHE A 254 -18.47 1.12 -6.92
C PHE A 254 -18.57 1.10 -5.39
N ASP A 255 -18.12 0.02 -4.75
CA ASP A 255 -18.10 -0.09 -3.28
C ASP A 255 -17.23 0.99 -2.65
N VAL A 256 -16.08 1.31 -3.23
CA VAL A 256 -15.22 2.41 -2.74
C VAL A 256 -15.96 3.75 -2.81
N PHE A 257 -16.72 4.02 -3.88
CA PHE A 257 -17.54 5.24 -3.97
C PHE A 257 -18.69 5.26 -2.95
N VAL A 258 -19.39 4.15 -2.77
CA VAL A 258 -20.48 4.04 -1.79
C VAL A 258 -19.95 4.23 -0.37
N MET A 259 -18.80 3.62 -0.05
CA MET A 259 -18.14 3.82 1.23
C MET A 259 -17.66 5.27 1.40
N SER A 260 -17.13 5.89 0.34
CA SER A 260 -16.62 7.26 0.37
C SER A 260 -17.71 8.32 0.53
N PHE A 261 -18.82 8.20 -0.19
CA PHE A 261 -19.84 9.24 -0.32
C PHE A 261 -21.24 8.84 0.13
N GLY A 262 -21.58 7.55 0.13
CA GLY A 262 -22.94 7.07 0.35
C GLY A 262 -23.95 7.72 -0.61
N PHE A 263 -25.06 8.23 -0.06
CA PHE A 263 -26.11 8.89 -0.86
C PHE A 263 -25.66 10.23 -1.49
N ILE A 264 -24.56 10.83 -1.01
CA ILE A 264 -24.09 12.15 -1.46
C ILE A 264 -23.70 12.10 -2.93
N LEU A 265 -23.08 11.01 -3.41
CA LEU A 265 -22.70 10.88 -4.81
C LEU A 265 -23.93 10.83 -5.72
N VAL A 266 -24.95 10.06 -5.32
CA VAL A 266 -26.23 9.98 -6.06
C VAL A 266 -26.89 11.35 -6.11
N PHE A 267 -26.94 12.06 -4.99
CA PHE A 267 -27.51 13.41 -4.93
C PHE A 267 -26.68 14.42 -5.71
N ALA A 268 -25.35 14.26 -5.78
CA ALA A 268 -24.49 15.09 -6.60
C ALA A 268 -24.84 14.94 -8.09
N LEU A 269 -24.97 13.70 -8.57
CA LEU A 269 -25.35 13.43 -9.97
C LEU A 269 -26.73 14.00 -10.32
N LEU A 270 -27.71 13.88 -9.43
CA LEU A 270 -29.03 14.51 -9.58
C LEU A 270 -28.97 16.04 -9.49
N GLY A 271 -28.01 16.57 -8.73
CA GLY A 271 -27.80 18.00 -8.53
C GLY A 271 -27.26 18.73 -9.76
N ILE A 272 -26.53 18.04 -10.64
CA ILE A 272 -26.00 18.60 -11.89
C ILE A 272 -27.14 19.19 -12.77
N PRO A 273 -28.11 18.39 -13.28
CA PRO A 273 -29.17 18.93 -14.14
C PRO A 273 -30.06 19.95 -13.40
N LEU A 274 -30.24 19.77 -12.09
CA LEU A 274 -31.06 20.66 -11.28
C LEU A 274 -30.45 22.06 -11.13
N THR A 275 -29.16 22.11 -10.85
CA THR A 275 -28.42 23.37 -10.70
C THR A 275 -28.21 24.04 -12.05
N PHE A 276 -28.11 23.30 -13.16
CA PHE A 276 -28.06 23.87 -14.51
C PHE A 276 -29.22 24.84 -14.78
N TYR A 277 -30.45 24.42 -14.48
CA TYR A 277 -31.64 25.24 -14.70
C TYR A 277 -31.58 26.56 -13.92
N THR A 278 -31.13 26.50 -12.67
CA THR A 278 -31.04 27.67 -11.81
C THR A 278 -29.88 28.58 -12.22
N SER A 279 -28.73 28.01 -12.55
CA SER A 279 -27.55 28.74 -13.02
C SER A 279 -27.79 29.42 -14.37
N LYS A 280 -28.56 28.81 -15.27
CA LYS A 280 -29.01 29.41 -16.53
C LYS A 280 -29.86 30.65 -16.28
N ARG A 281 -30.84 30.57 -15.38
CA ARG A 281 -31.72 31.71 -15.02
C ARG A 281 -30.97 32.90 -14.38
N ARG A 282 -29.83 32.65 -13.73
CA ARG A 282 -29.04 33.70 -13.05
C ARG A 282 -27.80 34.14 -13.84
N GLU A 283 -27.64 33.65 -15.07
CA GLU A 283 -26.47 33.94 -15.92
C GLU A 283 -25.13 33.61 -15.23
N HIS A 284 -25.10 32.53 -14.43
CA HIS A 284 -23.89 32.05 -13.76
C HIS A 284 -23.39 30.73 -14.38
N LEU A 285 -23.59 30.56 -15.70
CA LEU A 285 -23.24 29.33 -16.42
C LEU A 285 -21.75 29.00 -16.33
N ASP A 286 -20.86 30.00 -16.42
CA ASP A 286 -19.41 29.78 -16.35
C ASP A 286 -18.99 29.12 -15.03
N PHE A 287 -19.56 29.58 -13.91
CA PHE A 287 -19.27 29.02 -12.59
C PHE A 287 -19.84 27.60 -12.43
N TYR A 288 -21.04 27.35 -12.99
CA TYR A 288 -21.63 26.01 -13.02
C TYR A 288 -20.77 25.03 -13.83
N ILE A 289 -20.26 25.44 -14.99
CA ILE A 289 -19.40 24.59 -15.84
C ILE A 289 -18.11 24.24 -15.11
N LEU A 290 -17.45 25.22 -14.49
CA LEU A 290 -16.26 24.98 -13.68
C LEU A 290 -16.52 23.95 -12.57
N LEU A 291 -17.60 24.11 -11.80
CA LEU A 291 -17.97 23.13 -10.77
C LEU A 291 -18.28 21.74 -11.35
N CYS A 292 -18.91 21.66 -12.52
CA CYS A 292 -19.15 20.38 -13.19
C CYS A 292 -17.84 19.72 -13.59
N LEU A 293 -16.90 20.47 -14.17
CA LEU A 293 -15.59 19.93 -14.55
C LEU A 293 -14.80 19.47 -13.32
N CYS A 294 -14.91 20.15 -12.18
CA CYS A 294 -14.32 19.72 -10.93
C CYS A 294 -14.93 18.47 -10.31
N LEU A 295 -16.12 18.07 -10.75
CA LEU A 295 -16.69 16.77 -10.41
C LEU A 295 -16.32 15.70 -11.45
N LEU A 296 -16.48 16.01 -12.73
CA LEU A 296 -16.40 15.06 -13.83
C LEU A 296 -14.95 14.69 -14.20
N VAL A 297 -14.02 15.63 -14.16
CA VAL A 297 -12.62 15.37 -14.52
C VAL A 297 -11.95 14.42 -13.49
N PRO A 298 -12.04 14.65 -12.16
CA PRO A 298 -11.51 13.68 -11.21
C PRO A 298 -12.25 12.34 -11.28
N LEU A 299 -13.57 12.34 -11.51
CA LEU A 299 -14.35 11.12 -11.68
C LEU A 299 -13.85 10.30 -12.88
N PHE A 300 -13.61 10.96 -14.02
CA PHE A 300 -13.01 10.33 -15.20
C PHE A 300 -11.66 9.71 -14.88
N PHE A 301 -10.76 10.46 -14.24
CA PHE A 301 -9.43 9.94 -13.91
C PHE A 301 -9.47 8.81 -12.88
N SER A 302 -10.39 8.84 -11.91
CA SER A 302 -10.61 7.73 -10.98
C SER A 302 -11.07 6.43 -11.66
N GLN A 303 -11.63 6.52 -12.87
CA GLN A 303 -12.09 5.39 -13.66
C GLN A 303 -11.23 5.12 -14.90
N SER A 304 -10.12 5.84 -15.05
CA SER A 304 -9.29 5.78 -16.27
C SER A 304 -8.59 4.43 -16.48
N TYR A 305 -8.56 3.57 -15.45
CA TYR A 305 -8.15 2.16 -15.57
C TYR A 305 -8.99 1.37 -16.58
N ILE A 306 -10.25 1.78 -16.83
CA ILE A 306 -11.12 1.17 -17.85
C ILE A 306 -10.54 1.37 -19.26
N PHE A 307 -9.81 2.46 -19.47
CA PHE A 307 -9.15 2.79 -20.73
C PHE A 307 -7.66 2.39 -20.74
N GLY A 308 -7.18 1.67 -19.71
CA GLY A 308 -5.79 1.28 -19.58
C GLY A 308 -4.81 2.42 -19.25
N ILE A 309 -5.30 3.59 -18.84
CA ILE A 309 -4.46 4.73 -18.43
C ILE A 309 -4.05 4.54 -16.97
N LEU A 310 -2.75 4.57 -16.70
CA LEU A 310 -2.20 4.27 -15.38
C LEU A 310 -2.01 5.49 -14.49
N LEU A 311 -2.86 5.60 -13.47
CA LEU A 311 -2.84 6.70 -12.51
C LEU A 311 -3.20 6.17 -11.10
N PRO A 312 -2.87 6.91 -10.03
CA PRO A 312 -3.32 6.56 -8.68
C PRO A 312 -4.80 6.94 -8.52
N TYR A 313 -5.66 6.01 -8.93
CA TYR A 313 -7.10 6.21 -9.12
C TYR A 313 -7.84 6.65 -7.85
N ASP A 314 -7.47 6.06 -6.72
CA ASP A 314 -7.99 6.34 -5.38
C ASP A 314 -7.75 7.80 -4.96
N ARG A 315 -6.61 8.38 -5.32
CA ARG A 315 -6.26 9.76 -4.95
C ARG A 315 -7.18 10.80 -5.60
N PHE A 316 -7.76 10.51 -6.77
CA PHE A 316 -8.74 11.42 -7.41
C PHE A 316 -10.05 11.53 -6.62
N VAL A 317 -10.34 10.55 -5.76
CA VAL A 317 -11.54 10.54 -4.91
C VAL A 317 -11.57 11.74 -3.96
N TYR A 318 -10.43 12.20 -3.47
CA TYR A 318 -10.37 13.40 -2.61
C TYR A 318 -10.86 14.66 -3.34
N TYR A 319 -10.50 14.82 -4.61
CA TYR A 319 -10.76 16.06 -5.36
C TYR A 319 -12.21 16.22 -5.81
N LEU A 320 -12.95 15.12 -5.97
CA LEU A 320 -14.37 15.17 -6.32
C LEU A 320 -15.26 15.58 -5.13
N THR A 321 -14.76 15.41 -3.91
CA THR A 321 -15.51 15.54 -2.65
C THR A 321 -16.17 16.91 -2.48
N PRO A 322 -15.48 18.05 -2.69
CA PRO A 322 -16.09 19.36 -2.49
C PRO A 322 -17.19 19.68 -3.51
N SER A 323 -16.98 19.35 -4.80
CA SER A 323 -18.00 19.56 -5.85
C SER A 323 -19.21 18.64 -5.64
N ALA A 324 -18.98 17.38 -5.24
CA ALA A 324 -20.06 16.45 -4.93
C ALA A 324 -20.95 16.98 -3.79
N ALA A 325 -20.34 17.49 -2.72
CA ALA A 325 -21.07 18.08 -1.60
C ALA A 325 -21.92 19.30 -2.03
N VAL A 326 -21.39 20.17 -2.91
CA VAL A 326 -22.13 21.34 -3.44
C VAL A 326 -23.35 20.93 -4.26
N PHE A 327 -23.21 19.99 -5.21
CA PHE A 327 -24.34 19.54 -6.02
C PHE A 327 -25.37 18.77 -5.18
N ALA A 328 -24.91 17.91 -4.27
CA ALA A 328 -25.80 17.18 -3.37
C ALA A 328 -26.60 18.14 -2.46
N ALA A 329 -25.98 19.21 -1.99
CA ALA A 329 -26.63 20.23 -1.19
C ALA A 329 -27.77 20.95 -1.93
N ALA A 330 -27.62 21.18 -3.23
CA ALA A 330 -28.68 21.79 -4.03
C ALA A 330 -29.94 20.90 -4.09
N VAL A 331 -29.77 19.58 -4.25
CA VAL A 331 -30.87 18.62 -4.22
C VAL A 331 -31.51 18.59 -2.83
N THR A 332 -30.69 18.41 -1.79
CA THR A 332 -31.15 18.39 -0.39
C THR A 332 -31.94 19.65 -0.04
N TYR A 333 -31.43 20.82 -0.44
CA TYR A 333 -32.10 22.09 -0.20
C TYR A 333 -33.48 22.15 -0.84
N LEU A 334 -33.62 21.74 -2.09
CA LEU A 334 -34.92 21.74 -2.74
C LEU A 334 -35.88 20.74 -2.09
N VAL A 335 -35.42 19.53 -1.80
CA VAL A 335 -36.21 18.52 -1.09
C VAL A 335 -36.74 19.09 0.23
N VAL A 336 -35.86 19.67 1.04
CA VAL A 336 -36.22 20.28 2.34
C VAL A 336 -37.16 21.47 2.15
N LYS A 337 -36.88 22.36 1.18
CA LYS A 337 -37.72 23.53 0.90
C LYS A 337 -39.14 23.12 0.49
N TYR A 338 -39.27 22.16 -0.40
CA TYR A 338 -40.58 21.65 -0.83
C TYR A 338 -41.30 20.93 0.30
N ALA A 339 -40.59 20.13 1.09
CA ALA A 339 -41.15 19.47 2.26
C ALA A 339 -41.69 20.47 3.30
N ILE A 340 -40.91 21.49 3.66
CA ILE A 340 -41.31 22.51 4.64
C ILE A 340 -42.44 23.40 4.10
N SER A 341 -42.32 23.89 2.86
CA SER A 341 -43.36 24.74 2.27
C SER A 341 -44.69 24.00 2.19
N TYR A 342 -44.65 22.69 1.91
CA TYR A 342 -45.83 21.87 1.90
C TYR A 342 -46.37 21.59 3.32
N ALA A 343 -45.51 21.32 4.29
CA ALA A 343 -45.90 21.10 5.69
C ALA A 343 -46.53 22.35 6.35
N VAL A 344 -45.99 23.55 6.08
CA VAL A 344 -46.42 24.81 6.71
C VAL A 344 -47.68 25.41 6.05
N ASN A 345 -47.85 25.30 4.74
CA ASN A 345 -49.01 25.88 4.02
C ASN A 345 -50.25 24.98 4.00
N LEU A 346 -50.32 24.00 4.90
CA LEU A 346 -51.32 22.95 4.86
C LEU A 346 -52.58 23.36 5.63
N LYS A 347 -53.57 23.95 4.95
CA LYS A 347 -54.97 23.81 5.40
C LYS A 347 -55.35 22.32 5.25
N TRP A 348 -55.84 21.71 6.34
CA TRP A 348 -56.20 20.29 6.42
C TRP A 348 -57.43 19.95 5.55
N SER A 349 -57.30 19.95 4.23
CA SER A 349 -58.33 19.41 3.33
C SER A 349 -58.05 17.95 2.97
N PHE A 350 -59.12 17.16 2.87
CA PHE A 350 -59.11 15.71 2.69
C PHE A 350 -58.66 15.27 1.27
N SER A 351 -58.77 16.13 0.26
CA SER A 351 -58.55 15.77 -1.16
C SER A 351 -57.08 15.62 -1.58
N ARG A 352 -56.10 15.98 -0.72
CA ARG A 352 -54.65 15.89 -1.02
C ARG A 352 -53.89 14.85 -0.17
N LYS A 353 -54.56 13.90 0.49
CA LYS A 353 -53.94 12.90 1.39
C LYS A 353 -52.78 12.11 0.75
N HIS A 354 -52.90 11.69 -0.51
CA HIS A 354 -51.89 10.88 -1.19
C HIS A 354 -50.55 11.62 -1.41
N LEU A 355 -50.60 12.91 -1.77
CA LEU A 355 -49.39 13.72 -1.91
C LEU A 355 -48.71 13.97 -0.56
N LYS A 356 -49.50 14.16 0.52
CA LYS A 356 -49.00 14.35 1.89
C LYS A 356 -48.20 13.15 2.40
N ILE A 357 -48.74 11.95 2.20
CA ILE A 357 -48.06 10.71 2.56
C ILE A 357 -46.73 10.60 1.79
N LYS A 358 -46.74 10.87 0.48
CA LYS A 358 -45.51 10.87 -0.34
C LYS A 358 -44.45 11.84 0.19
N THR A 359 -44.82 13.07 0.55
CA THR A 359 -43.87 14.05 1.10
C THR A 359 -43.31 13.63 2.46
N LEU A 360 -44.17 13.13 3.37
CA LEU A 360 -43.73 12.69 4.70
C LEU A 360 -42.82 11.46 4.62
N VAL A 361 -43.16 10.51 3.74
CA VAL A 361 -42.31 9.36 3.41
C VAL A 361 -40.96 9.84 2.86
N LEU A 362 -40.93 10.84 1.98
CA LEU A 362 -39.68 11.34 1.41
C LEU A 362 -38.79 12.05 2.45
N VAL A 363 -39.37 12.81 3.38
CA VAL A 363 -38.64 13.39 4.52
C VAL A 363 -38.11 12.30 5.44
N PHE A 364 -38.94 11.31 5.76
CA PHE A 364 -38.54 10.18 6.60
C PHE A 364 -37.40 9.38 5.96
N ILE A 365 -37.48 9.10 4.66
CA ILE A 365 -36.41 8.47 3.88
C ILE A 365 -35.14 9.32 3.93
N ALA A 366 -35.24 10.64 3.75
CA ALA A 366 -34.08 11.52 3.86
C ALA A 366 -33.44 11.42 5.26
N ILE A 367 -34.22 11.52 6.34
CA ILE A 367 -33.72 11.37 7.72
C ILE A 367 -33.05 10.01 7.91
N ILE A 368 -33.66 8.92 7.41
CA ILE A 368 -33.06 7.58 7.46
C ILE A 368 -31.72 7.55 6.72
N LEU A 369 -31.63 8.11 5.51
CA LEU A 369 -30.39 8.14 4.73
C LEU A 369 -29.27 8.90 5.45
N PHE A 370 -29.60 10.02 6.08
CA PHE A 370 -28.65 10.78 6.91
C PHE A 370 -28.24 9.98 8.16
N ALA A 371 -29.20 9.40 8.87
CA ALA A 371 -28.94 8.61 10.07
C ALA A 371 -28.14 7.32 9.77
N SER A 372 -28.40 6.66 8.63
CA SER A 372 -27.70 5.44 8.22
C SER A 372 -26.27 5.71 7.76
N ARG A 373 -25.96 6.94 7.33
CA ARG A 373 -24.59 7.30 6.90
C ARG A 373 -23.63 7.39 8.08
N PHE A 374 -24.08 7.86 9.23
CA PHE A 374 -23.21 8.17 10.36
C PHE A 374 -22.47 6.94 10.93
N PRO A 375 -23.11 5.78 11.20
CA PRO A 375 -22.41 4.59 11.68
C PRO A 375 -21.35 4.07 10.69
N VAL A 376 -21.67 4.05 9.39
CA VAL A 376 -20.74 3.60 8.35
C VAL A 376 -19.52 4.51 8.27
N LEU A 377 -19.75 5.83 8.28
CA LEU A 377 -18.68 6.83 8.27
C LEU A 377 -17.80 6.71 9.53
N MET A 378 -18.40 6.66 10.71
CA MET A 378 -17.66 6.57 11.98
C MET A 378 -16.86 5.26 12.09
N GLY A 379 -17.43 4.14 11.65
CA GLY A 379 -16.73 2.86 11.58
C GLY A 379 -15.47 2.95 10.71
N LYS A 380 -15.59 3.56 9.52
CA LYS A 380 -14.44 3.76 8.63
C LYS A 380 -13.44 4.79 9.14
N VAL A 381 -13.88 5.86 9.79
CA VAL A 381 -13.00 6.82 10.45
C VAL A 381 -12.17 6.14 11.54
N TYR A 382 -12.78 5.27 12.35
CA TYR A 382 -12.08 4.52 13.40
C TYR A 382 -11.07 3.52 12.82
N GLU A 383 -11.49 2.74 11.82
CA GLU A 383 -10.63 1.78 11.11
C GLU A 383 -9.40 2.49 10.51
N ALA A 384 -9.62 3.61 9.82
CA ALA A 384 -8.56 4.40 9.23
C ALA A 384 -7.65 5.04 10.29
N ALA A 385 -8.19 5.58 11.38
CA ALA A 385 -7.39 6.15 12.46
C ALA A 385 -6.46 5.09 13.10
N SER A 386 -6.96 3.87 13.30
CA SER A 386 -6.15 2.74 13.79
C SER A 386 -5.09 2.32 12.76
N TYR A 387 -5.48 2.22 11.49
CA TYR A 387 -4.57 1.88 10.39
C TYR A 387 -3.42 2.89 10.27
N TYR A 388 -3.70 4.19 10.34
CA TYR A 388 -2.70 5.26 10.24
C TYR A 388 -2.07 5.64 11.58
N SER A 389 -2.28 4.90 12.67
CA SER A 389 -1.57 5.15 13.93
C SER A 389 -0.14 4.59 13.85
N PHE A 390 0.79 5.37 13.32
CA PHE A 390 2.21 4.99 13.20
C PHE A 390 2.94 5.12 14.53
N MET A 391 2.87 6.28 15.18
CA MET A 391 3.54 6.52 16.46
C MET A 391 2.61 6.30 17.66
N ASN A 392 3.14 5.76 18.75
CA ASN A 392 2.43 5.64 20.03
C ASN A 392 3.28 6.18 21.20
N PRO A 393 2.69 6.41 22.40
CA PRO A 393 3.42 6.96 23.55
C PRO A 393 4.62 6.13 24.01
N GLN A 394 4.60 4.81 23.85
CA GLN A 394 5.71 3.94 24.23
C GLN A 394 6.87 4.08 23.24
N SER A 395 6.60 4.00 21.93
CA SER A 395 7.62 4.20 20.89
C SER A 395 8.26 5.59 20.99
N TYR A 396 7.47 6.61 21.34
CA TYR A 396 7.97 7.96 21.62
C TYR A 396 8.93 8.00 22.81
N LYS A 397 8.51 7.49 23.98
CA LYS A 397 9.37 7.46 25.18
C LYS A 397 10.68 6.73 24.92
N PHE A 398 10.63 5.64 24.17
CA PHE A 398 11.80 4.86 23.83
C PHE A 398 12.72 5.58 22.83
N ALA A 399 12.18 6.25 21.82
CA ALA A 399 12.98 7.09 20.92
C ALA A 399 13.70 8.22 21.69
N VAL A 400 13.02 8.84 22.67
CA VAL A 400 13.62 9.84 23.58
C VAL A 400 14.69 9.23 24.48
N LEU A 401 14.48 8.01 24.99
CA LEU A 401 15.50 7.30 25.76
C LEU A 401 16.73 7.04 24.89
N LEU A 402 16.52 6.54 23.67
CA LEU A 402 17.59 6.24 22.73
C LEU A 402 18.42 7.50 22.40
N SER A 403 17.77 8.65 22.18
CA SER A 403 18.48 9.91 21.91
C SER A 403 19.30 10.40 23.09
N LYS A 404 18.84 10.17 24.32
CA LYS A 404 19.55 10.58 25.55
C LYS A 404 20.69 9.64 25.93
N THR A 405 20.48 8.34 25.79
CA THR A 405 21.41 7.32 26.27
C THR A 405 22.53 7.03 25.27
N PHE A 406 22.26 7.12 23.96
CA PHE A 406 23.22 6.76 22.94
C PHE A 406 23.49 7.95 22.03
N GLN A 407 24.69 8.55 22.13
CA GLN A 407 25.10 9.68 21.29
C GLN A 407 25.74 9.27 19.96
N SER A 408 26.04 7.98 19.76
CA SER A 408 26.69 7.47 18.53
C SER A 408 25.85 7.71 17.27
N GLU A 409 26.50 7.88 16.11
CA GLU A 409 25.83 8.01 14.79
C GLU A 409 25.24 6.68 14.26
N ALA A 410 25.00 5.70 15.14
CA ALA A 410 24.50 4.40 14.74
C ALA A 410 23.10 4.48 14.13
N LYS A 411 22.86 3.64 13.12
CA LYS A 411 21.56 3.55 12.45
C LYS A 411 20.60 2.68 13.24
N VAL A 412 19.32 2.98 13.07
CA VAL A 412 18.20 2.20 13.60
C VAL A 412 17.45 1.55 12.44
N VAL A 413 17.14 0.27 12.54
CA VAL A 413 16.19 -0.38 11.64
C VAL A 413 14.83 -0.41 12.33
N VAL A 414 13.79 0.07 11.64
CA VAL A 414 12.44 0.18 12.20
C VAL A 414 11.44 -0.56 11.32
N SER A 415 10.47 -1.23 11.92
CA SER A 415 9.28 -1.71 11.19
C SER A 415 8.42 -0.54 10.69
N GLU A 416 7.47 -0.85 9.80
CA GLU A 416 6.56 0.16 9.20
C GLU A 416 5.94 1.08 10.27
N LYS A 417 5.56 0.52 11.43
CA LYS A 417 5.17 1.28 12.64
C LYS A 417 6.17 0.97 13.75
N PRO A 418 6.90 1.94 14.34
CA PRO A 418 6.64 3.39 14.33
C PRO A 418 7.18 4.19 13.13
N GLY A 419 7.87 3.56 12.19
CA GLY A 419 8.32 4.20 10.96
C GLY A 419 9.24 5.41 11.17
N LEU A 420 9.14 6.40 10.28
CA LEU A 420 10.07 7.53 10.22
C LEU A 420 10.01 8.45 11.44
N PHE A 421 8.88 8.48 12.15
CA PHE A 421 8.74 9.25 13.38
C PHE A 421 9.79 8.85 14.43
N PHE A 422 10.15 7.57 14.47
CA PHE A 422 11.16 7.08 15.39
C PHE A 422 12.52 7.72 15.13
N GLY A 423 12.93 7.81 13.87
CA GLY A 423 14.18 8.44 13.45
C GLY A 423 14.24 9.92 13.81
N ILE A 424 13.14 10.64 13.61
CA ILE A 424 13.06 12.08 13.93
C ILE A 424 13.21 12.31 15.44
N VAL A 425 12.52 11.54 16.28
CA VAL A 425 12.56 11.72 17.74
C VAL A 425 13.88 11.23 18.34
N SER A 426 14.40 10.12 17.83
CA SER A 426 15.69 9.58 18.29
C SER A 426 16.90 10.38 17.77
N GLY A 427 16.71 11.18 16.72
CA GLY A 427 17.81 11.87 16.02
C GLY A 427 18.74 10.90 15.29
N LYS A 428 18.32 9.66 15.05
CA LYS A 428 19.14 8.61 14.43
C LYS A 428 18.78 8.40 12.96
N PRO A 429 19.76 8.14 12.08
CA PRO A 429 19.47 7.69 10.72
C PRO A 429 18.68 6.37 10.79
N THR A 430 17.59 6.29 10.03
CA THR A 430 16.62 5.20 10.14
C THR A 430 16.43 4.50 8.80
N ILE A 431 16.52 3.16 8.81
CA ILE A 431 16.15 2.29 7.69
C ILE A 431 14.80 1.69 8.03
N MET A 432 13.77 1.99 7.25
CA MET A 432 12.39 1.63 7.55
C MET A 432 11.90 0.49 6.65
N GLU A 433 11.26 -0.51 7.26
CA GLU A 433 10.47 -1.51 6.52
C GLU A 433 9.38 -0.79 5.72
N VAL A 434 9.39 -0.99 4.41
CA VAL A 434 8.34 -0.52 3.51
C VAL A 434 7.44 -1.68 3.11
N ASN A 435 6.23 -1.37 2.69
CA ASN A 435 5.33 -2.40 2.18
C ASN A 435 5.96 -3.03 0.92
N PRO A 436 6.26 -4.34 0.91
CA PRO A 436 7.00 -5.00 -0.18
C PRO A 436 6.29 -4.93 -1.53
N ASN A 437 4.98 -4.62 -1.52
CA ASN A 437 4.23 -4.37 -2.74
C ASN A 437 4.57 -3.00 -3.35
N VAL A 438 4.80 -1.97 -2.54
CA VAL A 438 5.08 -0.59 -3.01
C VAL A 438 6.56 -0.42 -3.36
N GLY A 439 7.43 -0.98 -2.53
CA GLY A 439 8.87 -0.99 -2.70
C GLY A 439 9.47 -1.89 -1.63
N ARG A 440 10.64 -2.45 -1.91
CA ARG A 440 11.32 -3.36 -0.98
C ARG A 440 12.57 -2.69 -0.42
N GLU A 441 12.59 -2.47 0.90
CA GLU A 441 13.81 -2.09 1.62
C GLU A 441 14.46 -3.36 2.14
N ALA A 442 15.31 -3.96 1.29
CA ALA A 442 15.83 -5.31 1.51
C ALA A 442 16.61 -5.43 2.83
N ASP A 443 17.40 -4.43 3.19
CA ASP A 443 18.19 -4.45 4.42
C ASP A 443 17.30 -4.42 5.67
N ALA A 444 16.23 -3.61 5.66
CA ALA A 444 15.25 -3.61 6.75
C ALA A 444 14.55 -4.97 6.87
N GLU A 445 14.07 -5.54 5.76
CA GLU A 445 13.41 -6.85 5.77
C GLU A 445 14.34 -7.97 6.26
N VAL A 446 15.59 -7.98 5.80
CA VAL A 446 16.58 -9.01 6.16
C VAL A 446 16.90 -8.93 7.66
N ILE A 447 17.12 -7.72 8.18
CA ILE A 447 17.45 -7.50 9.60
C ILE A 447 16.24 -7.80 10.50
N LEU A 448 15.06 -7.28 10.16
CA LEU A 448 13.85 -7.45 10.96
C LEU A 448 13.35 -8.89 11.00
N ASN A 449 13.67 -9.70 9.98
CA ASN A 449 13.29 -11.11 9.94
C ASN A 449 14.44 -12.07 10.30
N MET A 450 15.64 -11.56 10.63
CA MET A 450 16.86 -12.39 10.82
C MET A 450 17.05 -13.39 9.68
N ALA A 451 16.95 -12.89 8.45
CA ALA A 451 16.92 -13.73 7.26
C ALA A 451 18.30 -13.86 6.61
N TYR A 452 18.48 -14.96 5.90
CA TYR A 452 19.50 -15.17 4.89
C TYR A 452 18.79 -15.25 3.54
N GLU A 453 19.25 -14.45 2.59
CA GLU A 453 18.65 -14.34 1.27
C GLU A 453 19.64 -14.69 0.19
N LEU A 454 19.13 -15.46 -0.77
CA LEU A 454 19.76 -15.73 -2.04
C LEU A 454 18.80 -15.24 -3.12
N GLU A 455 19.11 -14.07 -3.68
CA GLU A 455 18.28 -13.39 -4.67
C GLU A 455 18.88 -13.57 -6.07
N HIS A 456 18.12 -14.27 -6.90
CA HIS A 456 18.34 -14.43 -8.34
C HIS A 456 17.29 -13.58 -9.08
N PRO A 457 17.52 -13.09 -10.32
CA PRO A 457 16.58 -12.19 -11.01
C PRO A 457 15.11 -12.63 -11.10
N ALA A 458 14.82 -13.92 -10.95
CA ALA A 458 13.49 -14.49 -11.02
C ALA A 458 13.03 -15.19 -9.72
N THR A 459 13.96 -15.48 -8.81
CA THR A 459 13.69 -16.27 -7.60
C THR A 459 14.40 -15.70 -6.38
N LEU A 460 13.75 -15.81 -5.23
CA LEU A 460 14.33 -15.42 -3.96
C LEU A 460 14.13 -16.57 -2.96
N PHE A 461 15.23 -17.15 -2.51
CA PHE A 461 15.23 -18.11 -1.41
C PHE A 461 15.49 -17.38 -0.10
N ARG A 462 14.68 -17.68 0.92
CA ARG A 462 14.85 -17.16 2.27
C ARG A 462 14.97 -18.29 3.28
N ALA A 463 15.96 -18.19 4.15
CA ALA A 463 16.06 -19.02 5.34
C ALA A 463 16.12 -18.11 6.57
N TYR A 464 15.40 -18.46 7.62
CA TYR A 464 15.27 -17.62 8.82
C TYR A 464 16.12 -18.18 9.94
N GLU A 465 16.94 -17.39 10.62
CA GLU A 465 17.70 -17.87 11.78
C GLU A 465 16.75 -18.43 12.86
N ALA A 466 15.68 -17.69 13.15
CA ALA A 466 14.54 -18.13 13.94
C ALA A 466 13.34 -18.45 13.01
N PRO A 467 13.02 -19.74 12.72
CA PRO A 467 11.96 -20.14 11.79
C PRO A 467 10.58 -19.55 12.11
N ILE A 468 9.77 -19.35 11.07
CA ILE A 468 8.35 -18.97 11.28
C ILE A 468 7.64 -20.21 11.82
N ARG A 469 6.65 -20.03 12.70
CA ARG A 469 5.79 -21.16 13.09
C ARG A 469 5.28 -21.84 11.83
N TYR A 470 5.57 -23.13 11.67
CA TYR A 470 5.22 -23.93 10.50
C TYR A 470 6.07 -23.77 9.25
N GLU A 471 7.00 -22.81 9.20
CA GLU A 471 7.79 -22.53 7.99
C GLU A 471 9.27 -22.39 8.31
N LEU A 472 10.06 -23.34 7.81
CA LEU A 472 11.52 -23.32 7.96
C LEU A 472 12.18 -22.41 6.93
N ASP A 473 11.90 -22.65 5.65
CA ASP A 473 12.53 -21.97 4.52
C ASP A 473 11.48 -21.60 3.47
N GLN A 474 11.67 -20.48 2.77
CA GLN A 474 10.71 -19.97 1.78
C GLN A 474 11.32 -19.87 0.38
N TYR A 475 10.47 -20.14 -0.60
CA TYR A 475 10.73 -19.96 -2.01
C TYR A 475 9.80 -18.88 -2.54
N ASN A 476 10.39 -17.87 -3.16
CA ASN A 476 9.68 -16.72 -3.68
C ASN A 476 9.98 -16.54 -5.17
N VAL A 477 9.02 -15.96 -5.89
CA VAL A 477 9.10 -15.65 -7.32
C VAL A 477 8.79 -14.18 -7.52
N LEU A 478 9.46 -13.55 -8.48
CA LEU A 478 9.16 -12.18 -8.87
C LEU A 478 7.89 -12.19 -9.73
N VAL A 479 6.87 -11.46 -9.29
CA VAL A 479 5.58 -11.30 -9.99
C VAL A 479 5.28 -9.81 -10.02
N HIS A 480 5.22 -9.20 -11.21
CA HIS A 480 5.03 -7.76 -11.37
C HIS A 480 6.02 -6.90 -10.55
N GLY A 481 7.27 -7.32 -10.44
CA GLY A 481 8.30 -6.62 -9.65
C GLY A 481 8.17 -6.77 -8.13
N VAL A 482 7.26 -7.62 -7.65
CA VAL A 482 7.06 -7.92 -6.23
C VAL A 482 7.44 -9.37 -5.94
N TRP A 483 8.23 -9.61 -4.89
CA TRP A 483 8.55 -10.96 -4.44
C TRP A 483 7.33 -11.59 -3.77
N ARG A 484 6.81 -12.67 -4.35
CA ARG A 484 5.69 -13.44 -3.80
C ARG A 484 6.16 -14.81 -3.35
N ARG A 485 5.81 -15.20 -2.14
CA ARG A 485 6.01 -16.56 -1.64
C ARG A 485 5.15 -17.53 -2.45
N VAL A 486 5.75 -18.62 -2.92
CA VAL A 486 5.10 -19.64 -3.74
C VAL A 486 5.13 -21.00 -3.06
N ALA A 487 6.17 -21.28 -2.27
CA ALA A 487 6.31 -22.51 -1.52
C ALA A 487 7.15 -22.28 -0.26
N PHE A 488 7.02 -23.18 0.70
CA PHE A 488 7.82 -23.19 1.92
C PHE A 488 8.00 -24.60 2.46
N LEU A 489 9.08 -24.81 3.21
CA LEU A 489 9.35 -26.07 3.89
C LEU A 489 8.52 -26.15 5.17
N PHE A 490 7.58 -27.10 5.24
CA PHE A 490 6.62 -27.23 6.34
C PHE A 490 7.21 -28.06 7.48
N ASP A 491 7.27 -27.47 8.68
CA ASP A 491 8.02 -28.06 9.80
C ASP A 491 7.36 -29.31 10.41
N GLU A 492 6.02 -29.37 10.49
CA GLU A 492 5.32 -30.42 11.24
C GLU A 492 5.39 -31.78 10.53
N GLU A 493 5.53 -31.76 9.21
CA GLU A 493 5.64 -32.94 8.36
C GLU A 493 7.08 -33.23 7.90
N THR A 494 8.05 -32.36 8.23
CA THR A 494 9.46 -32.59 7.86
C THR A 494 10.22 -33.24 9.01
N PHE A 495 10.56 -34.53 8.87
CA PHE A 495 11.15 -35.32 9.95
C PHE A 495 12.15 -36.36 9.44
N ILE A 496 12.98 -36.83 10.37
CA ILE A 496 13.96 -37.89 10.17
C ILE A 496 13.53 -39.07 11.05
N CYS A 497 13.38 -40.26 10.47
CA CYS A 497 13.30 -41.50 11.24
C CYS A 497 14.60 -42.28 11.10
N TYR A 498 15.06 -42.89 12.18
CA TYR A 498 16.29 -43.67 12.16
C TYR A 498 16.27 -44.73 13.25
N SER A 499 17.09 -45.77 13.12
CA SER A 499 17.28 -46.80 14.14
C SER A 499 18.65 -46.71 14.79
N LYS A 500 18.65 -46.78 16.12
CA LYS A 500 19.85 -46.81 16.97
C LYS A 500 19.68 -47.89 18.02
N GLY A 501 20.60 -48.86 18.05
CA GLY A 501 20.54 -50.00 18.99
C GLY A 501 19.25 -50.84 18.87
N GLY A 502 18.68 -50.95 17.66
CA GLY A 502 17.45 -51.72 17.40
C GLY A 502 16.14 -50.99 17.76
N LYS A 503 16.19 -49.80 18.36
CA LYS A 503 15.02 -48.94 18.58
C LYS A 503 14.87 -47.96 17.42
N ILE A 504 13.62 -47.59 17.09
CA ILE A 504 13.30 -46.61 16.05
C ILE A 504 12.99 -45.28 16.72
N TYR A 505 13.59 -44.22 16.21
CA TYR A 505 13.40 -42.84 16.63
C TYR A 505 12.82 -42.04 15.47
N SER A 506 12.02 -41.02 15.78
CA SER A 506 11.49 -40.07 14.81
C SER A 506 11.61 -38.67 15.41
N ILE A 507 12.27 -37.77 14.69
CA ILE A 507 12.50 -36.41 15.14
C ILE A 507 12.18 -35.42 14.03
N ARG A 508 11.43 -34.37 14.36
CA ARG A 508 11.16 -33.27 13.43
C ARG A 508 12.42 -32.46 13.23
N VAL A 509 12.63 -31.96 12.00
CA VAL A 509 13.80 -31.13 11.69
C VAL A 509 13.79 -29.82 12.51
N SER A 510 12.61 -29.30 12.86
CA SER A 510 12.44 -28.14 13.76
C SER A 510 12.96 -28.37 15.17
N ASN A 511 13.10 -29.62 15.62
CA ASN A 511 13.56 -29.95 16.96
C ASN A 511 15.09 -30.09 17.03
N LEU A 512 15.78 -29.92 15.90
CA LEU A 512 17.24 -29.99 15.80
C LEU A 512 17.87 -28.62 16.06
N GLU A 513 19.08 -28.59 16.62
CA GLU A 513 19.84 -27.35 16.73
C GLU A 513 20.20 -26.86 15.33
N ARG A 514 19.75 -25.65 14.98
CA ARG A 514 19.87 -25.11 13.63
C ARG A 514 20.87 -23.97 13.58
N LYS A 515 21.75 -23.95 12.57
CA LYS A 515 22.71 -22.87 12.30
C LYS A 515 22.78 -22.58 10.80
N ILE A 516 22.72 -21.32 10.41
CA ILE A 516 22.87 -20.90 9.00
C ILE A 516 24.20 -20.15 8.80
N PHE A 517 24.89 -20.44 7.70
CA PHE A 517 26.10 -19.71 7.32
C PHE A 517 26.38 -19.77 5.82
N TRP A 518 27.12 -18.78 5.32
CA TRP A 518 27.65 -18.77 3.96
C TRP A 518 28.98 -19.51 3.87
N THR A 519 29.20 -20.23 2.78
CA THR A 519 30.54 -20.73 2.38
C THR A 519 30.91 -20.18 1.02
N GLU A 520 32.11 -19.62 0.90
CA GLU A 520 32.66 -19.10 -0.36
C GLU A 520 33.49 -20.17 -1.08
N GLU A 521 33.14 -20.48 -2.33
CA GLU A 521 33.92 -21.37 -3.18
C GLU A 521 34.22 -20.71 -4.52
N LYS A 522 35.45 -20.20 -4.70
CA LYS A 522 36.18 -19.76 -5.92
C LYS A 522 35.47 -18.88 -6.98
N ALA A 523 34.14 -18.72 -6.92
CA ALA A 523 33.26 -17.89 -7.76
C ALA A 523 31.78 -17.88 -7.27
N SER A 524 31.36 -18.82 -6.40
CA SER A 524 29.97 -18.95 -5.93
C SER A 524 29.86 -18.94 -4.39
N LYS A 525 28.81 -18.28 -3.87
CA LYS A 525 28.41 -18.37 -2.46
C LYS A 525 27.34 -19.44 -2.32
N LYS A 526 27.53 -20.36 -1.36
CA LYS A 526 26.53 -21.37 -1.01
C LYS A 526 25.99 -21.07 0.38
N LEU A 527 24.67 -21.18 0.53
CA LEU A 527 24.01 -21.08 1.82
C LEU A 527 23.95 -22.47 2.44
N ASN A 528 24.50 -22.64 3.63
CA ASN A 528 24.42 -23.90 4.37
C ASN A 528 23.54 -23.71 5.59
N ILE A 529 22.61 -24.66 5.78
CA ILE A 529 21.73 -24.75 6.94
C ILE A 529 22.05 -26.08 7.60
N ARG A 530 22.73 -26.01 8.74
CA ARG A 530 23.16 -27.15 9.53
C ARG A 530 22.10 -27.43 10.60
N TYR A 531 21.71 -28.68 10.72
CA TYR A 531 20.82 -29.21 11.74
C TYR A 531 21.57 -30.29 12.52
N LEU A 532 21.65 -30.15 13.84
CA LEU A 532 22.44 -31.02 14.70
C LEU A 532 21.52 -31.68 15.74
N LEU A 533 21.62 -33.01 15.87
CA LEU A 533 21.06 -33.75 17.00
C LEU A 533 22.20 -34.21 17.90
N GLU A 534 22.59 -33.35 18.84
CA GLU A 534 23.65 -33.61 19.82
C GLU A 534 24.82 -34.45 19.24
N ASN A 535 25.28 -35.48 19.96
CA ASN A 535 26.37 -36.37 19.54
C ASN A 535 25.91 -37.49 18.59
N GLU A 536 24.70 -37.44 18.04
CA GLU A 536 24.13 -38.51 17.20
C GLU A 536 24.45 -38.32 15.72
N PHE A 537 23.95 -37.24 15.12
CA PHE A 537 24.12 -36.95 13.69
C PHE A 537 24.03 -35.46 13.38
N GLU A 538 24.52 -35.13 12.19
CA GLU A 538 24.41 -33.83 11.54
C GLU A 538 23.70 -33.97 10.20
N LEU A 539 22.76 -33.07 9.92
CA LEU A 539 22.10 -32.92 8.62
C LEU A 539 22.43 -31.53 8.07
N ILE A 540 23.02 -31.45 6.88
CA ILE A 540 23.38 -30.18 6.23
C ILE A 540 22.55 -30.02 4.96
N LYS A 541 21.77 -28.94 4.87
CA LYS A 541 21.16 -28.47 3.62
C LYS A 541 22.05 -27.40 3.00
N THR A 542 22.52 -27.64 1.79
CA THR A 542 23.26 -26.66 0.99
C THR A 542 22.36 -26.16 -0.14
N VAL A 543 22.23 -24.83 -0.25
CA VAL A 543 21.50 -24.15 -1.33
C VAL A 543 22.48 -23.33 -2.15
N ALA A 544 22.49 -23.55 -3.47
CA ALA A 544 23.38 -22.88 -4.40
C ALA A 544 22.66 -22.45 -5.67
N VAL A 545 23.05 -21.31 -6.25
CA VAL A 545 22.63 -20.95 -7.60
C VAL A 545 23.49 -21.69 -8.61
N VAL A 546 22.87 -22.24 -9.65
CA VAL A 546 23.62 -22.74 -10.80
C VAL A 546 23.97 -21.58 -11.72
N GLU A 547 25.26 -21.35 -11.98
CA GLU A 547 25.71 -20.23 -12.81
C GLU A 547 24.96 -20.16 -14.15
N LYS A 548 24.48 -18.95 -14.48
CA LYS A 548 23.74 -18.65 -15.70
C LYS A 548 22.42 -19.42 -15.88
N LYS A 549 21.93 -20.16 -14.89
CA LYS A 549 20.68 -20.93 -14.99
C LYS A 549 19.68 -20.52 -13.93
N LEU A 550 18.41 -20.77 -14.24
CA LEU A 550 17.28 -20.49 -13.35
C LEU A 550 17.22 -21.38 -12.09
N PRO A 551 17.56 -22.68 -12.13
CA PRO A 551 17.35 -23.54 -10.97
C PRO A 551 18.30 -23.25 -9.81
N LEU A 552 17.75 -23.38 -8.60
CA LEU A 552 18.50 -23.53 -7.37
C LEU A 552 18.84 -25.00 -7.17
N CYS A 553 20.10 -25.30 -6.88
CA CYS A 553 20.53 -26.63 -6.48
C CYS A 553 20.41 -26.77 -4.96
N ILE A 554 19.71 -27.81 -4.51
CA ILE A 554 19.53 -28.12 -3.10
C ILE A 554 20.07 -29.52 -2.83
N ASN A 555 21.07 -29.58 -1.96
CA ASN A 555 21.67 -30.83 -1.52
C ASN A 555 21.49 -31.00 -0.01
N TRP A 556 21.03 -32.16 0.43
CA TRP A 556 20.98 -32.56 1.83
C TRP A 556 22.03 -33.62 2.06
N THR A 557 22.89 -33.46 3.06
CA THR A 557 23.93 -34.43 3.42
C THR A 557 23.76 -34.82 4.88
N PHE A 558 23.73 -36.11 5.16
CA PHE A 558 23.63 -36.66 6.51
C PHE A 558 24.99 -37.23 6.92
N SER A 559 25.46 -36.88 8.12
CA SER A 559 26.72 -37.37 8.70
C SER A 559 26.48 -37.90 10.11
N PRO A 560 26.60 -39.22 10.36
CA PRO A 560 26.55 -39.77 11.72
C PRO A 560 27.82 -39.37 12.49
N LEU A 561 27.68 -38.99 13.77
CA LEU A 561 28.80 -38.48 14.56
C LEU A 561 29.51 -39.57 15.38
N HIS A 562 28.76 -40.42 16.09
CA HIS A 562 29.34 -41.45 16.97
C HIS A 562 28.62 -42.81 16.93
N SER A 563 27.35 -42.85 16.55
CA SER A 563 26.52 -44.07 16.62
C SER A 563 26.33 -44.72 15.25
N ARG A 564 26.28 -46.06 15.21
CA ARG A 564 25.88 -46.82 14.01
C ARG A 564 24.38 -46.65 13.79
N ILE A 565 24.01 -45.55 13.15
CA ILE A 565 22.64 -45.28 12.71
C ILE A 565 22.32 -46.21 11.53
N LYS A 566 21.17 -46.89 11.59
CA LYS A 566 20.65 -47.76 10.53
C LYS A 566 19.23 -47.32 10.16
N PHE A 567 18.75 -47.72 8.98
CA PHE A 567 17.37 -47.45 8.52
C PHE A 567 17.00 -45.97 8.56
N LEU A 568 17.81 -45.13 7.92
CA LEU A 568 17.57 -43.69 7.86
C LEU A 568 16.48 -43.40 6.83
N TYR A 569 15.39 -42.80 7.29
CA TYR A 569 14.33 -42.22 6.46
C TYR A 569 14.30 -40.72 6.64
N PHE A 570 14.24 -39.99 5.53
CA PHE A 570 14.04 -38.55 5.56
C PHE A 570 12.76 -38.20 4.83
N ASN A 571 11.82 -37.58 5.55
CA ASN A 571 10.57 -37.08 5.02
C ASN A 571 10.66 -35.56 4.87
N LEU A 572 10.51 -35.09 3.64
CA LEU A 572 10.53 -33.68 3.28
C LEU A 572 9.12 -33.27 2.84
N SER A 573 8.55 -32.25 3.46
CA SER A 573 7.23 -31.73 3.08
C SER A 573 7.31 -30.27 2.66
N ILE A 574 6.98 -30.00 1.40
CA ILE A 574 6.99 -28.65 0.83
C ILE A 574 5.55 -28.26 0.57
N HIS A 575 5.09 -27.22 1.23
CA HIS A 575 3.74 -26.69 1.08
C HIS A 575 3.75 -25.51 0.12
N PHE A 576 2.67 -25.37 -0.65
CA PHE A 576 2.46 -24.28 -1.59
C PHE A 576 1.62 -23.19 -0.95
N ASP A 577 1.91 -21.93 -1.30
CA ASP A 577 1.21 -20.80 -0.70
C ASP A 577 -0.29 -20.83 -1.09
N PRO A 578 -1.24 -20.77 -0.13
CA PRO A 578 -2.67 -20.80 -0.41
C PRO A 578 -3.17 -19.58 -1.22
N PHE A 579 -2.41 -18.49 -1.26
CA PHE A 579 -2.69 -17.33 -2.11
C PHE A 579 -2.36 -17.58 -3.58
N CYS A 580 -1.52 -18.58 -3.88
CA CYS A 580 -1.37 -19.10 -5.24
C CYS A 580 -2.56 -19.99 -5.60
N SER A 581 -2.86 -20.06 -6.90
CA SER A 581 -3.91 -20.91 -7.46
C SER A 581 -3.29 -22.04 -8.26
N PHE A 582 -2.39 -22.81 -7.64
CA PHE A 582 -1.81 -24.00 -8.27
C PHE A 582 -2.89 -25.06 -8.48
N GLU A 583 -3.32 -25.25 -9.73
CA GLU A 583 -4.43 -26.16 -10.06
C GLU A 583 -4.00 -27.30 -11.00
N LYS A 584 -2.85 -27.14 -11.66
CA LYS A 584 -2.36 -28.06 -12.68
C LYS A 584 -0.99 -28.59 -12.31
N ALA A 585 -0.82 -29.89 -12.47
CA ALA A 585 0.43 -30.58 -12.24
C ALA A 585 0.86 -31.38 -13.46
N TYR A 586 2.17 -31.49 -13.63
CA TYR A 586 2.80 -32.36 -14.60
C TYR A 586 3.69 -33.37 -13.85
N LEU A 587 3.27 -34.63 -13.90
CA LEU A 587 3.99 -35.79 -13.39
C LEU A 587 4.14 -36.74 -14.58
N PRO A 588 5.35 -36.86 -15.18
CA PRO A 588 5.58 -37.72 -16.34
C PRO A 588 4.91 -39.09 -16.20
N GLY A 589 4.06 -39.47 -17.16
CA GLY A 589 3.37 -40.76 -17.16
C GLY A 589 2.18 -40.90 -16.17
N ILE A 590 1.91 -39.90 -15.34
CA ILE A 590 0.83 -39.92 -14.34
C ILE A 590 -0.17 -38.78 -14.55
N LEU A 591 0.32 -37.54 -14.63
CA LEU A 591 -0.47 -36.33 -14.86
C LEU A 591 0.14 -35.48 -15.99
N ASN A 592 -0.69 -34.99 -16.92
CA ASN A 592 -0.24 -34.09 -18.00
C ASN A 592 -0.92 -32.71 -17.93
N TRP A 593 -0.37 -31.82 -17.09
CA TRP A 593 -0.91 -30.47 -16.85
C TRP A 593 -2.38 -30.47 -16.43
N GLU A 594 -2.71 -31.37 -15.51
CA GLU A 594 -4.07 -31.60 -15.02
C GLU A 594 -4.12 -31.62 -13.49
N SER A 595 -5.32 -31.60 -12.92
CA SER A 595 -5.48 -31.62 -11.47
C SER A 595 -5.19 -33.02 -10.92
N PRO A 596 -4.53 -33.14 -9.75
CA PRO A 596 -4.40 -34.43 -9.08
C PRO A 596 -5.75 -35.12 -8.77
N TRP A 597 -6.86 -34.37 -8.76
CA TRP A 597 -8.22 -34.93 -8.67
C TRP A 597 -8.63 -35.82 -9.85
N ASN A 598 -8.01 -35.65 -11.01
CA ASN A 598 -8.38 -36.40 -12.21
C ASN A 598 -7.87 -37.83 -12.20
N ASN A 599 -6.75 -38.09 -11.52
CA ASN A 599 -6.12 -39.40 -11.46
C ASN A 599 -5.53 -39.69 -10.05
N PRO A 600 -6.35 -39.65 -8.98
CA PRO A 600 -5.86 -39.77 -7.61
C PRO A 600 -5.49 -41.21 -7.28
N THR A 601 -4.36 -41.38 -6.60
CA THR A 601 -3.98 -42.68 -5.99
C THR A 601 -4.80 -42.94 -4.74
N TYR A 602 -5.14 -41.87 -4.01
CA TYR A 602 -6.00 -41.94 -2.83
C TYR A 602 -6.88 -40.70 -2.73
N VAL A 603 -8.12 -40.93 -2.29
CA VAL A 603 -9.11 -39.88 -2.01
C VAL A 603 -9.59 -40.06 -0.58
N GLU A 604 -9.52 -38.99 0.21
CA GLU A 604 -10.07 -39.02 1.57
C GLU A 604 -11.60 -39.19 1.50
N GLY A 605 -12.18 -40.00 2.39
CA GLY A 605 -13.57 -40.45 2.28
C GLY A 605 -14.61 -39.34 2.14
N ASN A 606 -14.39 -38.17 2.76
CA ASN A 606 -15.28 -36.99 2.64
C ASN A 606 -14.96 -36.11 1.42
N ARG A 607 -14.05 -36.54 0.55
CA ARG A 607 -13.50 -35.80 -0.60
C ARG A 607 -12.96 -34.43 -0.21
N LYS A 608 -12.42 -34.27 1.01
CA LYS A 608 -11.81 -32.98 1.39
C LYS A 608 -10.47 -32.77 0.71
N TRP A 609 -9.76 -33.85 0.41
CA TRP A 609 -8.48 -33.83 -0.29
C TRP A 609 -8.24 -35.15 -1.02
N ALA A 610 -7.34 -35.12 -1.99
CA ALA A 610 -6.83 -36.27 -2.70
C ALA A 610 -5.32 -36.16 -2.88
N VAL A 611 -4.67 -37.28 -3.19
CA VAL A 611 -3.24 -37.34 -3.46
C VAL A 611 -2.93 -38.19 -4.68
N VAL A 612 -1.84 -37.84 -5.35
CA VAL A 612 -1.24 -38.62 -6.43
C VAL A 612 0.16 -39.03 -6.01
N ASP A 613 0.35 -40.33 -5.85
CA ASP A 613 1.61 -40.92 -5.42
C ASP A 613 2.49 -41.30 -6.61
N PHE A 614 3.79 -41.09 -6.44
CA PHE A 614 4.82 -41.47 -7.41
C PHE A 614 6.02 -42.10 -6.71
N HIS A 615 6.77 -42.90 -7.44
CA HIS A 615 7.96 -43.62 -7.01
C HIS A 615 8.85 -43.87 -8.23
N PRO A 616 10.11 -44.30 -8.07
CA PRO A 616 11.06 -44.38 -9.20
C PRO A 616 10.57 -45.24 -10.37
N LYS A 617 9.73 -46.26 -10.10
CA LYS A 617 9.21 -47.17 -11.14
C LYS A 617 8.09 -46.57 -12.02
N ASN A 618 7.38 -45.54 -11.57
CA ASN A 618 6.26 -44.92 -12.31
C ASN A 618 6.52 -43.45 -12.66
N LEU A 619 7.73 -42.95 -12.37
CA LEU A 619 8.17 -41.60 -12.72
C LEU A 619 9.29 -41.69 -13.77
N PRO A 620 8.96 -41.89 -15.07
CA PRO A 620 9.93 -42.15 -16.14
C PRO A 620 10.92 -41.00 -16.37
N LYS A 621 10.57 -39.77 -15.96
CA LYS A 621 11.49 -38.65 -15.89
C LYS A 621 11.46 -38.09 -14.47
N SER A 622 12.62 -37.94 -13.84
CA SER A 622 12.76 -37.57 -12.43
C SER A 622 12.42 -36.10 -12.12
N TYR A 623 11.24 -35.61 -12.51
CA TYR A 623 10.80 -34.25 -12.17
C TYR A 623 9.28 -34.15 -11.98
N VAL A 624 8.88 -33.16 -11.20
CA VAL A 624 7.49 -32.79 -10.93
C VAL A 624 7.36 -31.28 -11.16
N ALA A 625 6.31 -30.86 -11.86
CA ALA A 625 6.02 -29.44 -12.05
C ALA A 625 4.56 -29.13 -11.72
N ILE A 626 4.32 -27.91 -11.25
CA ILE A 626 2.99 -27.38 -10.97
C ILE A 626 2.87 -25.97 -11.55
N HIS A 627 1.63 -25.57 -11.84
CA HIS A 627 1.32 -24.31 -12.50
C HIS A 627 0.08 -23.65 -11.90
N ASP A 628 0.22 -22.37 -11.61
CA ASP A 628 -0.85 -21.44 -11.28
C ASP A 628 -1.28 -20.71 -12.58
N PRO A 629 -2.38 -21.12 -13.23
CA PRO A 629 -2.83 -20.50 -14.47
C PRO A 629 -3.38 -19.08 -14.28
N VAL A 630 -3.74 -18.69 -13.05
CA VAL A 630 -4.31 -17.36 -12.75
C VAL A 630 -3.21 -16.31 -12.73
N ASN A 631 -2.10 -16.61 -12.04
CA ASN A 631 -0.97 -15.69 -11.89
C ASN A 631 0.17 -16.00 -12.88
N GLY A 632 0.08 -17.07 -13.67
CA GLY A 632 1.14 -17.52 -14.57
C GLY A 632 2.42 -17.91 -13.84
N ILE A 633 2.30 -18.56 -12.67
CA ILE A 633 3.44 -18.97 -11.84
C ILE A 633 3.74 -20.44 -12.07
N PHE A 634 4.99 -20.75 -12.34
CA PHE A 634 5.50 -22.11 -12.46
C PHE A 634 6.39 -22.45 -11.27
N TYR A 635 6.28 -23.69 -10.80
CA TYR A 635 7.15 -24.24 -9.77
C TYR A 635 7.46 -25.70 -10.09
N ALA A 636 8.73 -26.11 -10.02
CA ALA A 636 9.11 -27.48 -10.31
C ALA A 636 10.36 -27.97 -9.59
N PHE A 637 10.43 -29.28 -9.49
CA PHE A 637 11.51 -30.06 -8.91
C PHE A 637 12.07 -31.02 -9.93
N LYS A 638 13.40 -31.08 -10.07
CA LYS A 638 14.09 -32.17 -10.75
C LYS A 638 14.94 -32.92 -9.75
N PHE A 639 14.63 -34.19 -9.53
CA PHE A 639 15.33 -35.05 -8.60
C PHE A 639 16.60 -35.60 -9.26
N GLU A 640 17.76 -35.31 -8.67
CA GLU A 640 19.01 -35.99 -9.01
C GLU A 640 19.08 -37.33 -8.25
N THR A 641 18.60 -37.32 -7.01
CA THR A 641 18.29 -38.52 -6.22
C THR A 641 16.77 -38.71 -6.20
N CYS A 642 16.23 -39.74 -6.87
CA CYS A 642 14.78 -39.97 -6.90
C CYS A 642 14.28 -40.45 -5.51
N PRO A 643 13.19 -39.88 -4.95
CA PRO A 643 12.64 -40.34 -3.68
C PRO A 643 12.09 -41.77 -3.82
N VAL A 644 12.13 -42.56 -2.73
CA VAL A 644 11.53 -43.91 -2.73
C VAL A 644 10.01 -43.85 -2.81
N TRP A 645 9.43 -42.75 -2.35
CA TRP A 645 8.02 -42.41 -2.48
C TRP A 645 7.87 -40.89 -2.48
N GLY A 646 7.00 -40.36 -3.32
CA GLY A 646 6.58 -38.97 -3.28
C GLY A 646 5.08 -38.86 -3.54
N SER A 647 4.50 -37.75 -3.13
CA SER A 647 3.06 -37.52 -3.22
C SER A 647 2.75 -36.05 -3.45
N LEU A 648 1.80 -35.78 -4.34
CA LEU A 648 1.28 -34.45 -4.62
C LEU A 648 -0.16 -34.36 -4.13
N GLY A 649 -0.42 -33.47 -3.16
CA GLY A 649 -1.74 -33.27 -2.56
C GLY A 649 -2.57 -32.22 -3.28
N VAL A 650 -3.89 -32.38 -3.24
CA VAL A 650 -4.86 -31.41 -3.73
C VAL A 650 -6.05 -31.31 -2.77
N LEU A 651 -6.51 -30.08 -2.50
CA LEU A 651 -7.66 -29.79 -1.64
C LEU A 651 -8.97 -29.78 -2.43
N LEU A 652 -10.10 -29.81 -1.73
CA LEU A 652 -11.46 -29.67 -2.30
C LEU A 652 -11.62 -28.42 -3.19
N THR A 653 -10.86 -27.36 -2.92
CA THR A 653 -10.82 -26.13 -3.74
C THR A 653 -10.11 -26.31 -5.07
N ASN A 654 -9.70 -27.53 -5.42
CA ASN A 654 -8.86 -27.88 -6.57
C ASN A 654 -7.44 -27.27 -6.54
N LYS A 655 -7.03 -26.72 -5.38
CA LYS A 655 -5.69 -26.18 -5.18
C LYS A 655 -4.74 -27.27 -4.69
N ILE A 656 -3.59 -27.38 -5.34
CA ILE A 656 -2.47 -28.22 -4.94
C ILE A 656 -1.84 -27.61 -3.70
N ASP A 657 -1.81 -28.34 -2.58
CA ASP A 657 -1.36 -27.83 -1.28
C ASP A 657 0.08 -28.21 -0.94
N ALA A 658 0.53 -29.41 -1.30
CA ALA A 658 1.83 -29.88 -0.87
C ALA A 658 2.46 -30.94 -1.78
N LEU A 659 3.80 -30.95 -1.79
CA LEU A 659 4.66 -32.01 -2.31
C LEU A 659 5.39 -32.67 -1.14
N ARG A 660 5.13 -33.97 -0.93
CA ARG A 660 5.73 -34.78 0.14
C ARG A 660 6.69 -35.77 -0.47
N LEU A 661 7.93 -35.83 0.01
CA LEU A 661 8.98 -36.70 -0.51
C LEU A 661 9.56 -37.53 0.62
N LYS A 662 9.70 -38.84 0.40
CA LYS A 662 10.33 -39.77 1.32
C LYS A 662 11.58 -40.37 0.67
N TYR A 663 12.68 -40.25 1.38
CA TYR A 663 13.96 -40.86 1.04
C TYR A 663 14.31 -41.95 2.05
N SER A 664 14.98 -43.00 1.59
CA SER A 664 15.43 -44.11 2.43
C SER A 664 16.88 -44.41 2.09
N PHE A 665 17.69 -44.60 3.13
CA PHE A 665 19.10 -44.96 3.01
C PHE A 665 19.33 -46.26 3.76
N ASP A 666 19.43 -47.33 2.99
CA ASP A 666 19.81 -48.65 3.47
C ASP A 666 21.31 -48.84 3.21
N GLY A 667 22.14 -48.77 4.25
CA GLY A 667 23.55 -49.15 4.15
C GLY A 667 24.49 -48.39 5.08
N GLU A 668 25.67 -48.95 5.30
CA GLU A 668 26.81 -48.33 6.00
C GLU A 668 27.51 -47.26 5.13
N SER A 669 26.75 -46.54 4.28
CA SER A 669 27.29 -45.38 3.58
C SER A 669 27.69 -44.34 4.62
N GLN A 670 28.95 -43.92 4.60
CA GLN A 670 29.47 -43.01 5.63
C GLN A 670 28.78 -41.64 5.61
N LYS A 671 28.21 -41.20 4.47
CA LYS A 671 27.51 -39.91 4.31
C LYS A 671 26.44 -39.95 3.20
N PRO A 672 25.20 -40.40 3.46
CA PRO A 672 24.14 -40.35 2.46
C PRO A 672 23.78 -38.91 2.10
N SER A 673 23.46 -38.67 0.82
CA SER A 673 23.04 -37.36 0.31
C SER A 673 21.82 -37.43 -0.62
N ILE A 674 21.09 -36.33 -0.70
CA ILE A 674 19.92 -36.11 -1.57
C ILE A 674 20.14 -34.83 -2.31
N SER A 675 20.06 -34.86 -3.64
CA SER A 675 20.13 -33.65 -4.44
C SER A 675 18.90 -33.49 -5.34
N TYR A 676 18.41 -32.26 -5.43
CA TYR A 676 17.36 -31.86 -6.35
C TYR A 676 17.52 -30.41 -6.78
N LEU A 677 17.05 -30.12 -7.99
CA LEU A 677 16.96 -28.75 -8.53
C LEU A 677 15.55 -28.23 -8.34
N VAL A 678 15.43 -26.98 -7.88
CA VAL A 678 14.17 -26.25 -7.78
C VAL A 678 14.18 -25.13 -8.80
N SER A 679 13.14 -25.04 -9.61
CA SER A 679 12.95 -23.91 -10.52
C SER A 679 11.55 -23.33 -10.35
N SER A 680 11.49 -22.01 -10.19
CA SER A 680 10.23 -21.29 -10.08
C SER A 680 10.33 -19.96 -10.79
N PHE A 681 9.30 -19.54 -11.49
CA PHE A 681 9.29 -18.26 -12.23
C PHE A 681 7.85 -17.88 -12.57
N SER A 682 7.63 -16.59 -12.85
CA SER A 682 6.40 -16.12 -13.48
C SER A 682 6.63 -16.01 -14.99
N VAL A 683 5.61 -16.31 -15.79
CA VAL A 683 5.67 -16.13 -17.27
C VAL A 683 6.00 -14.69 -17.64
N GLU A 684 5.59 -13.74 -16.81
CA GLU A 684 5.90 -12.33 -17.00
C GLU A 684 7.39 -12.03 -16.79
N SER A 685 7.99 -12.49 -15.69
CA SER A 685 9.41 -12.29 -15.43
C SER A 685 10.29 -13.17 -16.33
N PHE A 686 9.75 -14.26 -16.88
CA PHE A 686 10.49 -15.19 -17.71
C PHE A 686 9.62 -15.87 -18.78
N SER A 687 9.44 -15.19 -19.92
CA SER A 687 8.58 -15.64 -21.03
C SER A 687 9.23 -16.62 -22.01
N LYS A 688 10.52 -16.95 -21.83
CA LYS A 688 11.29 -17.82 -22.73
C LYS A 688 10.94 -19.32 -22.60
N VAL A 689 10.03 -19.68 -21.70
CA VAL A 689 9.68 -21.08 -21.41
C VAL A 689 8.35 -21.44 -22.07
N ASP A 690 8.41 -22.42 -22.96
CA ASP A 690 7.21 -23.15 -23.38
C ASP A 690 6.85 -24.21 -22.33
N VAL A 691 5.63 -24.09 -21.80
CA VAL A 691 5.03 -25.00 -20.82
C VAL A 691 5.01 -26.45 -21.33
N LYS A 692 4.88 -26.65 -22.65
CA LYS A 692 4.91 -27.97 -23.27
C LYS A 692 6.33 -28.57 -23.32
N ALA A 693 7.36 -27.74 -23.25
CA ALA A 693 8.75 -28.14 -23.22
C ALA A 693 9.43 -27.81 -21.87
N PHE A 694 8.66 -27.94 -20.77
CA PHE A 694 9.08 -27.52 -19.44
C PHE A 694 10.40 -28.13 -18.95
N GLU A 695 10.75 -29.35 -19.39
CA GLU A 695 12.04 -29.97 -19.04
C GLU A 695 13.25 -29.09 -19.39
N LYS A 696 13.12 -28.23 -20.41
CA LYS A 696 14.17 -27.30 -20.83
C LYS A 696 14.48 -26.26 -19.76
N VAL A 697 13.53 -25.93 -18.87
CA VAL A 697 13.69 -24.94 -17.78
C VAL A 697 14.94 -25.20 -16.94
N PHE A 698 15.24 -26.46 -16.66
CA PHE A 698 16.43 -26.83 -15.87
C PHE A 698 17.76 -26.64 -16.62
N SER A 699 17.70 -26.34 -17.91
CA SER A 699 18.84 -26.18 -18.82
C SER A 699 18.89 -24.83 -19.53
N VAL A 700 17.88 -23.96 -19.36
CA VAL A 700 17.87 -22.65 -20.01
C VAL A 700 18.97 -21.78 -19.40
N ASN A 701 19.87 -21.32 -20.25
CA ASN A 701 20.89 -20.35 -19.88
C ASN A 701 20.34 -18.93 -20.09
N PHE A 702 20.58 -18.04 -19.14
CA PHE A 702 20.37 -16.62 -19.33
C PHE A 702 21.43 -16.09 -20.30
N THR A 703 20.95 -15.37 -21.32
CA THR A 703 21.80 -14.70 -22.32
C THR A 703 22.50 -13.47 -21.77
N ASP A 704 21.91 -12.85 -20.73
CA ASP A 704 22.41 -11.64 -20.11
C ASP A 704 23.17 -11.99 -18.84
N ASN A 705 24.27 -11.27 -18.58
CA ASN A 705 24.97 -11.38 -17.30
C ASN A 705 24.03 -10.88 -16.20
N PHE A 706 23.67 -11.75 -15.26
CA PHE A 706 22.97 -11.37 -14.04
C PHE A 706 23.87 -11.49 -12.83
N PHE A 707 23.57 -10.70 -11.80
CA PHE A 707 24.23 -10.77 -10.51
C PHE A 707 23.30 -11.45 -9.51
N VAL A 708 23.81 -12.48 -8.84
CA VAL A 708 23.14 -13.05 -7.67
C VAL A 708 23.49 -12.19 -6.47
N VAL A 709 22.48 -11.74 -5.75
CA VAL A 709 22.66 -10.95 -4.53
C VAL A 709 22.50 -11.86 -3.33
N TYR A 710 23.48 -11.83 -2.44
CA TYR A 710 23.50 -12.59 -1.20
C TYR A 710 23.39 -11.61 -0.04
N ARG A 711 22.43 -11.83 0.85
CA ARG A 711 22.27 -11.01 2.06
C ARG A 711 22.14 -11.89 3.28
N ASP A 712 22.71 -11.44 4.39
CA ASP A 712 22.45 -11.97 5.72
C ASP A 712 22.33 -10.80 6.69
N TYR A 713 21.50 -10.98 7.70
CA TYR A 713 21.21 -9.92 8.66
C TYR A 713 22.46 -9.37 9.36
N HIS A 714 23.46 -10.21 9.62
CA HIS A 714 24.68 -9.79 10.31
C HIS A 714 25.53 -8.87 9.41
N THR A 715 25.76 -9.27 8.17
CA THR A 715 26.46 -8.45 7.16
C THR A 715 25.68 -7.17 6.87
N CYS A 716 24.36 -7.25 6.64
CA CYS A 716 23.52 -6.07 6.42
C CYS A 716 23.57 -5.10 7.61
N ALA A 717 23.51 -5.59 8.85
CA ALA A 717 23.59 -4.75 10.04
C ALA A 717 24.96 -4.09 10.18
N ARG A 718 26.05 -4.85 10.01
CA ARG A 718 27.42 -4.33 10.07
C ARG A 718 27.69 -3.29 8.99
N ASP A 719 27.38 -3.60 7.74
CA ASP A 719 27.68 -2.75 6.59
C ASP A 719 26.88 -1.44 6.64
N ASN A 720 25.70 -1.45 7.27
CA ASN A 720 24.90 -0.26 7.52
C ASN A 720 25.15 0.41 8.88
N ASN A 721 26.07 -0.08 9.71
CA ASN A 721 26.29 0.40 11.09
C ASN A 721 24.99 0.46 11.92
N VAL A 722 24.18 -0.60 11.83
CA VAL A 722 22.94 -0.75 12.60
C VAL A 722 23.27 -1.28 13.99
N GLN A 723 22.84 -0.58 15.03
CA GLN A 723 23.00 -1.00 16.43
C GLN A 723 21.67 -1.25 17.13
N PHE A 724 20.57 -0.78 16.54
CA PHE A 724 19.25 -0.78 17.16
C PHE A 724 18.19 -1.31 16.20
N VAL A 725 17.28 -2.12 16.73
CA VAL A 725 16.12 -2.63 15.98
C VAL A 725 14.84 -2.33 16.75
N VAL A 726 13.89 -1.72 16.06
CA VAL A 726 12.57 -1.37 16.57
C VAL A 726 11.55 -2.09 15.73
N PHE A 727 10.70 -2.90 16.35
CA PHE A 727 9.82 -3.79 15.60
C PHE A 727 8.39 -3.69 16.13
N ASN A 728 7.44 -4.12 15.29
CA ASN A 728 6.08 -4.31 15.70
C ASN A 728 5.96 -5.64 16.44
N ARG A 729 5.48 -5.63 17.70
CA ARG A 729 5.31 -6.84 18.53
C ARG A 729 4.54 -7.95 17.84
N GLU A 730 3.53 -7.60 17.05
CA GLU A 730 2.73 -8.59 16.31
C GLU A 730 3.56 -9.39 15.29
N LYS A 731 4.69 -8.82 14.85
CA LYS A 731 5.68 -9.47 13.99
C LYS A 731 6.93 -9.95 14.76
N PHE A 732 7.02 -9.67 16.06
CA PHE A 732 8.20 -9.95 16.87
C PHE A 732 8.30 -11.40 17.28
N ARG A 733 9.55 -11.89 17.36
CA ARG A 733 9.83 -13.22 17.88
C ARG A 733 10.75 -13.09 19.09
N VAL A 734 10.45 -13.84 20.14
CA VAL A 734 11.14 -13.76 21.44
C VAL A 734 12.61 -14.19 21.28
N GLU A 735 12.88 -15.03 20.29
CA GLU A 735 14.20 -15.52 19.88
C GLU A 735 15.16 -14.37 19.51
N PHE A 736 14.66 -13.19 19.17
CA PHE A 736 15.47 -12.00 18.91
C PHE A 736 16.20 -11.48 20.15
N LEU A 737 15.68 -11.74 21.35
CA LEU A 737 16.21 -11.18 22.60
C LEU A 737 17.54 -11.79 23.04
N ASN A 738 17.91 -12.94 22.48
CA ASN A 738 19.09 -13.70 22.90
C ASN A 738 20.32 -13.46 22.01
N HIS A 739 20.27 -12.50 21.08
CA HIS A 739 21.33 -12.32 20.10
C HIS A 739 22.30 -11.17 20.43
N ASP A 740 23.59 -11.49 20.48
CA ASP A 740 24.69 -10.60 20.87
C ASP A 740 24.85 -9.31 20.05
N PHE A 741 24.30 -9.22 18.82
CA PHE A 741 24.40 -7.99 18.02
C PHE A 741 23.34 -6.93 18.38
N LEU A 742 22.27 -7.32 19.08
CA LEU A 742 21.16 -6.45 19.42
C LEU A 742 21.38 -5.83 20.80
N GLN A 743 21.79 -4.56 20.81
CA GLN A 743 21.98 -3.83 22.08
C GLN A 743 20.64 -3.39 22.70
N LEU A 744 19.58 -3.25 21.89
CA LEU A 744 18.27 -2.80 22.36
C LEU A 744 17.15 -3.25 21.39
N VAL A 745 16.08 -3.81 21.94
CA VAL A 745 14.97 -4.43 21.22
C VAL A 745 13.67 -3.83 21.77
N PHE A 746 12.93 -3.03 20.98
CA PHE A 746 11.67 -2.40 21.41
C PHE A 746 10.42 -2.92 20.71
N SER A 747 9.39 -3.17 21.51
CA SER A 747 8.05 -3.64 21.13
C SER A 747 7.00 -2.59 21.45
N ASN A 748 6.10 -2.29 20.49
CA ASN A 748 5.01 -1.30 20.62
C ASN A 748 4.02 -1.49 21.81
N ASN A 749 4.12 -2.55 22.62
CA ASN A 749 3.21 -2.86 23.73
C ASN A 749 3.86 -3.03 25.12
N GLN A 750 5.20 -3.06 25.25
CA GLN A 750 5.92 -3.15 26.55
C GLN A 750 7.29 -2.48 26.44
#